data_AF-A0A1C5MPV3-F1
#
_entry.id   AF-A0A1C5MPV3-F1
#
_cell.length_a   1.000
_cell.length_b   1.000
_cell.length_c   1.000
_cell.angle_alpha   90.00
_cell.angle_beta   90.00
_cell.angle_gamma   90.00
#
_symmetry.space_group_name_H-M   'P 1'
#
loop_
_entity.id
_entity.type
_entity.pdbx_description
1 polymer ?
#
loop_
_entity_poly.entity_id
_entity_poly.type
_entity_poly.pdbx_seq_one_letter_code
_entity_poly.pdbx_strand_id
1 'polypeptide(L)'
;MSDLKNEIHDYWTNRARGYSEYNQQEMADARRTMWRDKLLSLLREAFPEREPGEIKILDVGTGPGFFAILLAEAGYQVTAIDYTEEMLREAQQNAGGLAECIVWKTGDAQALDVESNSFDAIVTRNVTWNLPRPDLAYKEWLRVLKPGGVLYNFDADWYGHLYNEEKRSGYEKDRQQTEAQNVEDYYSGTDIEKMEEIARQVPLSRLERPKWDLDTMKKTGFLDVFCDENVWKEVWTEEEIINNSSSPIFLLSGRKREAFHLKNITVEPGEKWNGELELANGELRFPTTVFHGHGTGKTMLITAGVHAGEYVGIQAAIELSQKLKIEKVTGTIIIVKVLNRPAFEARNGSMGLADAKNLNREFPGNPDGTEMERLAWAVSQELQPVADLYIDLHSGDDYEKLTPYVYYAGAAPQDVVKVSREMAEQVDVPYMVKSNVASGGSYNYAASQGIPSILIERGGMGDWNYEEVRSTRRDVRNILCHMGIYQGLKDFRTYYPLEVADVRYQDAEENGLWYPFKKVGDMIQEGDILGEVRDYEGKVKEVSEAEFDGVILYQTGTLQVVGNGPMVTYGRIVSRYDERKERIVNYWEKRSDSFLEQRRAELHSAMADRWMKEIQAQLPDDNKKFRILDVGCGAGFFTILLAKVGHQVTGIDLTPDMIKNAKQLAEEEQAECEFAVMDAENPEFPDGTFDVIVSRNLTWTLPHVKHAYGEWLRVLKKGGVLLNFDANYGITDFSNVEDLPENHAHNMLGSEMMRECEEIKRQLPISSYSRPAWDLETLGAMSLKEFQVDLGISSRIYLEKDAFYNPTPLFMLRTVK
;
A
#
# COMPACT_ATOMS: atom_id res chain seq x y z
N MET A 1 5.65 11.50 -43.42
CA MET A 1 6.36 10.51 -42.56
C MET A 1 7.27 9.60 -43.38
N SER A 2 6.88 9.11 -44.57
CA SER A 2 7.82 8.39 -45.45
C SER A 2 9.00 9.27 -45.87
N ASP A 3 8.76 10.55 -46.16
CA ASP A 3 9.80 11.46 -46.64
C ASP A 3 10.91 11.67 -45.61
N LEU A 4 10.57 11.91 -44.33
CA LEU A 4 11.57 12.03 -43.26
C LEU A 4 12.36 10.73 -43.03
N LYS A 5 11.71 9.55 -43.11
CA LYS A 5 12.43 8.27 -43.00
C LYS A 5 13.43 8.08 -44.14
N ASN A 6 13.06 8.46 -45.35
CA ASN A 6 13.96 8.42 -46.51
C ASN A 6 15.10 9.43 -46.36
N GLU A 7 14.84 10.66 -45.87
CA GLU A 7 15.90 11.64 -45.60
C GLU A 7 16.91 11.13 -44.56
N ILE A 8 16.43 10.50 -43.49
CA ILE A 8 17.28 9.87 -42.47
C ILE A 8 18.09 8.72 -43.11
N HIS A 9 17.44 7.85 -43.89
CA HIS A 9 18.09 6.74 -44.60
C HIS A 9 19.24 7.25 -45.49
N ASP A 10 18.97 8.24 -46.32
CA ASP A 10 19.93 8.79 -47.28
C ASP A 10 21.10 9.49 -46.57
N TYR A 11 20.82 10.22 -45.48
CA TYR A 11 21.86 10.84 -44.66
C TYR A 11 22.84 9.79 -44.10
N TRP A 12 22.33 8.74 -43.46
CA TRP A 12 23.18 7.70 -42.86
C TRP A 12 23.87 6.83 -43.90
N THR A 13 23.23 6.59 -45.04
CA THR A 13 23.86 5.91 -46.20
C THR A 13 25.10 6.66 -46.65
N ASN A 14 25.02 7.99 -46.80
CA ASN A 14 26.16 8.81 -47.23
C ASN A 14 27.24 8.96 -46.15
N ARG A 15 26.84 8.93 -44.87
CA ARG A 15 27.76 9.08 -43.72
C ARG A 15 28.45 7.78 -43.29
N ALA A 16 27.98 6.62 -43.76
CA ALA A 16 28.43 5.29 -43.31
C ALA A 16 29.95 5.15 -43.21
N ARG A 17 30.68 5.51 -44.28
CA ARG A 17 32.15 5.42 -44.30
C ARG A 17 32.84 6.30 -43.26
N GLY A 18 32.49 7.60 -43.19
CA GLY A 18 33.12 8.51 -42.24
C GLY A 18 32.80 8.13 -40.79
N TYR A 19 31.59 7.62 -40.53
CA TYR A 19 31.22 7.13 -39.21
C TYR A 19 31.92 5.81 -38.86
N SER A 20 32.16 4.93 -39.83
CA SER A 20 32.98 3.73 -39.70
C SER A 20 34.43 4.06 -39.35
N GLU A 21 35.03 5.05 -40.01
CA GLU A 21 36.40 5.52 -39.71
C GLU A 21 36.54 6.01 -38.26
N TYR A 22 35.58 6.80 -37.76
CA TYR A 22 35.53 7.19 -36.34
C TYR A 22 35.37 5.97 -35.42
N ASN A 23 34.51 5.02 -35.77
CA ASN A 23 34.30 3.83 -34.95
C ASN A 23 35.54 2.91 -34.88
N GLN A 24 36.31 2.82 -35.96
CA GLN A 24 37.60 2.11 -35.96
C GLN A 24 38.60 2.76 -35.01
N GLN A 25 38.57 4.09 -34.86
CA GLN A 25 39.39 4.80 -33.86
C GLN A 25 38.92 4.45 -32.44
N GLU A 26 37.61 4.46 -32.17
CA GLU A 26 37.06 4.04 -30.87
C GLU A 26 37.46 2.59 -30.52
N MET A 27 37.48 1.71 -31.52
CA MET A 27 37.92 0.32 -31.37
C MET A 27 39.44 0.17 -31.16
N ALA A 28 40.23 1.18 -31.51
CA ALA A 28 41.69 1.16 -31.41
C ALA A 28 42.23 1.79 -30.12
N ASP A 29 41.39 2.43 -29.31
CA ASP A 29 41.81 3.17 -28.11
C ASP A 29 41.14 2.69 -26.81
N ALA A 30 41.24 3.52 -25.76
CA ALA A 30 40.72 3.21 -24.42
C ALA A 30 39.19 3.01 -24.41
N ARG A 31 38.45 3.66 -25.31
CA ARG A 31 36.97 3.60 -25.38
C ARG A 31 36.49 2.18 -25.57
N ARG A 32 37.18 1.37 -26.38
CA ARG A 32 36.90 -0.06 -26.54
C ARG A 32 36.80 -0.79 -25.21
N THR A 33 37.77 -0.60 -24.33
CA THR A 33 37.82 -1.30 -23.03
C THR A 33 36.73 -0.79 -22.10
N MET A 34 36.55 0.54 -22.04
CA MET A 34 35.54 1.18 -21.19
C MET A 34 34.12 0.71 -21.54
N TRP A 35 33.75 0.77 -22.83
CA TRP A 35 32.45 0.32 -23.30
C TRP A 35 32.24 -1.18 -23.11
N ARG A 36 33.26 -2.00 -23.44
CA ARG A 36 33.18 -3.45 -23.24
C ARG A 36 32.93 -3.78 -21.77
N ASP A 37 33.72 -3.22 -20.86
CA ASP A 37 33.62 -3.55 -19.44
C ASP A 37 32.26 -3.11 -18.87
N LYS A 38 31.74 -1.93 -19.27
CA LYS A 38 30.38 -1.50 -18.88
C LYS A 38 29.30 -2.42 -19.42
N LEU A 39 29.29 -2.74 -20.72
CA LEU A 39 28.29 -3.63 -21.33
C LEU A 39 28.29 -5.02 -20.69
N LEU A 40 29.49 -5.60 -20.52
CA LEU A 40 29.63 -6.92 -19.92
C LEU A 40 29.22 -6.92 -18.45
N SER A 41 29.47 -5.84 -17.71
CA SER A 41 29.00 -5.73 -16.32
C SER A 41 27.47 -5.78 -16.24
N LEU A 42 26.77 -5.01 -17.09
CA LEU A 42 25.30 -4.96 -17.13
C LEU A 42 24.68 -6.30 -17.52
N LEU A 43 25.28 -7.02 -18.46
CA LEU A 43 24.80 -8.33 -18.90
C LEU A 43 25.06 -9.42 -17.86
N ARG A 44 26.21 -9.40 -17.20
CA ARG A 44 26.52 -10.34 -16.10
C ARG A 44 25.62 -10.10 -14.89
N GLU A 45 25.31 -8.85 -14.59
CA GLU A 45 24.36 -8.51 -13.53
C GLU A 45 22.93 -8.96 -13.88
N ALA A 46 22.50 -8.81 -15.13
CA ALA A 46 21.18 -9.25 -15.57
C ALA A 46 21.05 -10.78 -15.65
N PHE A 47 22.14 -11.49 -15.94
CA PHE A 47 22.17 -12.94 -16.18
C PHE A 47 23.36 -13.63 -15.48
N PRO A 48 23.43 -13.63 -14.13
CA PRO A 48 24.61 -14.09 -13.39
C PRO A 48 24.89 -15.59 -13.53
N GLU A 49 23.84 -16.39 -13.76
CA GLU A 49 23.91 -17.86 -13.81
C GLU A 49 23.94 -18.43 -15.24
N ARG A 50 24.05 -17.58 -16.27
CA ARG A 50 24.01 -18.02 -17.68
C ARG A 50 25.33 -17.72 -18.38
N GLU A 51 25.80 -18.68 -19.16
CA GLU A 51 27.00 -18.51 -19.97
C GLU A 51 26.71 -17.57 -21.16
N PRO A 52 27.68 -16.75 -21.63
CA PRO A 52 27.47 -15.80 -22.73
C PRO A 52 26.85 -16.43 -23.98
N GLY A 53 27.31 -17.64 -24.34
CA GLY A 53 26.82 -18.38 -25.50
C GLY A 53 25.35 -18.82 -25.40
N GLU A 54 24.70 -18.71 -24.25
CA GLU A 54 23.28 -19.03 -24.06
C GLU A 54 22.37 -17.79 -24.21
N ILE A 55 22.94 -16.60 -24.20
CA ILE A 55 22.22 -15.32 -24.16
C ILE A 55 22.14 -14.73 -25.58
N LYS A 56 20.91 -14.53 -26.06
CA LYS A 56 20.64 -13.90 -27.36
C LYS A 56 20.49 -12.39 -27.19
N ILE A 57 21.33 -11.62 -27.86
CA ILE A 57 21.33 -10.16 -27.80
C ILE A 57 20.96 -9.58 -29.16
N LEU A 58 20.07 -8.60 -29.15
CA LEU A 58 19.76 -7.77 -30.31
C LEU A 58 20.44 -6.41 -30.16
N ASP A 59 21.36 -6.09 -31.08
CA ASP A 59 21.94 -4.75 -31.23
C ASP A 59 21.12 -3.97 -32.26
N VAL A 60 20.32 -3.00 -31.80
CA VAL A 60 19.42 -2.21 -32.65
C VAL A 60 20.08 -0.88 -33.00
N GLY A 61 20.15 -0.56 -34.29
CA GLY A 61 20.91 0.58 -34.79
C GLY A 61 22.41 0.35 -34.64
N THR A 62 22.88 -0.83 -35.03
CA THR A 62 24.27 -1.28 -34.83
C THR A 62 25.30 -0.37 -35.50
N GLY A 63 24.89 0.40 -36.52
CA GLY A 63 25.77 1.26 -37.30
C GLY A 63 26.94 0.43 -37.87
N PRO A 64 28.19 0.86 -37.66
CA PRO A 64 29.40 0.16 -38.11
C PRO A 64 29.82 -1.00 -37.19
N GLY A 65 28.92 -1.51 -36.34
CA GLY A 65 29.07 -2.80 -35.64
C GLY A 65 29.68 -2.74 -34.24
N PHE A 66 29.82 -1.57 -33.62
CA PHE A 66 30.60 -1.41 -32.39
C PHE A 66 30.17 -2.36 -31.25
N PHE A 67 28.90 -2.30 -30.83
CA PHE A 67 28.39 -3.18 -29.77
C PHE A 67 28.31 -4.63 -30.23
N ALA A 68 27.84 -4.88 -31.45
CA ALA A 68 27.77 -6.22 -32.01
C ALA A 68 29.13 -6.96 -31.99
N ILE A 69 30.22 -6.28 -32.34
CA ILE A 69 31.58 -6.84 -32.33
C ILE A 69 32.02 -7.14 -30.89
N LEU A 70 31.90 -6.18 -29.96
CA LEU A 70 32.30 -6.39 -28.57
C LEU A 70 31.56 -7.55 -27.90
N LEU A 71 30.27 -7.70 -28.19
CA LEU A 71 29.44 -8.77 -27.65
C LEU A 71 29.75 -10.12 -28.30
N ALA A 72 29.99 -10.15 -29.61
CA ALA A 72 30.42 -11.38 -30.28
C ALA A 72 31.81 -11.83 -29.80
N GLU A 73 32.75 -10.92 -29.59
CA GLU A 73 34.07 -11.20 -28.99
C GLU A 73 33.94 -11.81 -27.59
N ALA A 74 32.95 -11.36 -26.81
CA ALA A 74 32.67 -11.89 -25.48
C ALA A 74 31.86 -13.22 -25.50
N GLY A 75 31.52 -13.73 -26.68
CA GLY A 75 30.88 -15.05 -26.87
C GLY A 75 29.36 -15.05 -26.84
N TYR A 76 28.70 -13.89 -26.92
CA TYR A 76 27.23 -13.80 -26.97
C TYR A 76 26.67 -14.15 -28.35
N GLN A 77 25.41 -14.61 -28.40
CA GLN A 77 24.69 -14.79 -29.67
C GLN A 77 24.11 -13.45 -30.12
N VAL A 78 24.76 -12.80 -31.09
CA VAL A 78 24.39 -11.44 -31.50
C VAL A 78 23.61 -11.44 -32.81
N THR A 79 22.47 -10.75 -32.81
CA THR A 79 21.81 -10.26 -34.03
C THR A 79 21.96 -8.75 -34.08
N ALA A 80 22.48 -8.21 -35.17
CA ALA A 80 22.75 -6.79 -35.35
C ALA A 80 21.86 -6.24 -36.47
N ILE A 81 21.12 -5.17 -36.17
CA ILE A 81 20.17 -4.55 -37.08
C ILE A 81 20.52 -3.10 -37.32
N ASP A 82 20.56 -2.69 -38.58
CA ASP A 82 20.64 -1.28 -38.98
C ASP A 82 19.62 -0.98 -40.09
N TYR A 83 19.22 0.28 -40.21
CA TYR A 83 18.26 0.69 -41.22
C TYR A 83 18.88 0.76 -42.63
N THR A 84 20.20 0.98 -42.72
CA THR A 84 20.92 1.14 -44.00
C THR A 84 21.82 -0.07 -44.29
N GLU A 85 21.84 -0.52 -45.55
CA GLU A 85 22.73 -1.60 -45.97
C GLU A 85 24.21 -1.19 -45.90
N GLU A 86 24.53 0.07 -46.19
CA GLU A 86 25.92 0.54 -46.18
C GLU A 86 26.54 0.49 -44.78
N MET A 87 25.78 0.84 -43.72
CA MET A 87 26.25 0.66 -42.33
C MET A 87 26.56 -0.81 -42.03
N LEU A 88 25.70 -1.74 -42.47
CA LEU A 88 25.93 -3.16 -42.25
C LEU A 88 27.15 -3.68 -43.03
N ARG A 89 27.42 -3.16 -44.23
CA ARG A 89 28.63 -3.51 -45.00
C ARG A 89 29.90 -3.04 -44.27
N GLU A 90 29.89 -1.82 -43.74
CA GLU A 90 30.98 -1.31 -42.91
C GLU A 90 31.13 -2.14 -41.63
N ALA A 91 30.03 -2.50 -40.97
CA ALA A 91 30.04 -3.35 -39.78
C ALA A 91 30.63 -4.74 -40.02
N GLN A 92 30.27 -5.38 -41.14
CA GLN A 92 30.83 -6.65 -41.56
C GLN A 92 32.34 -6.56 -41.84
N GLN A 93 32.78 -5.47 -42.46
CA GLN A 93 34.21 -5.24 -42.68
C GLN A 93 34.97 -5.04 -41.36
N ASN A 94 34.43 -4.22 -40.45
CA ASN A 94 35.00 -3.96 -39.13
C ASN A 94 35.06 -5.21 -38.26
N ALA A 95 34.05 -6.08 -38.35
CA ALA A 95 34.00 -7.34 -37.60
C ALA A 95 35.06 -8.36 -38.06
N GLY A 96 35.57 -8.27 -39.29
CA GLY A 96 36.55 -9.19 -39.83
C GLY A 96 36.11 -10.65 -39.68
N GLY A 97 36.91 -11.48 -39.01
CA GLY A 97 36.60 -12.89 -38.78
C GLY A 97 35.36 -13.15 -37.91
N LEU A 98 34.95 -12.16 -37.09
CA LEU A 98 33.75 -12.28 -36.24
C LEU A 98 32.46 -12.05 -37.02
N ALA A 99 32.52 -11.58 -38.26
CA ALA A 99 31.34 -11.34 -39.08
C ALA A 99 30.50 -12.62 -39.26
N GLU A 100 31.13 -13.79 -39.26
CA GLU A 100 30.47 -15.10 -39.36
C GLU A 100 29.74 -15.51 -38.06
N CYS A 101 30.07 -14.87 -36.93
CA CYS A 101 29.46 -15.11 -35.62
C CYS A 101 28.27 -14.19 -35.32
N ILE A 102 28.01 -13.19 -36.17
CA ILE A 102 26.96 -12.18 -35.97
C ILE A 102 25.90 -12.35 -37.07
N VAL A 103 24.62 -12.32 -36.69
CA VAL A 103 23.52 -12.30 -37.66
C VAL A 103 23.21 -10.85 -38.03
N TRP A 104 23.46 -10.49 -39.29
CA TRP A 104 23.21 -9.13 -39.81
C TRP A 104 21.85 -9.03 -40.49
N LYS A 105 21.05 -8.03 -40.17
CA LYS A 105 19.77 -7.76 -40.84
C LYS A 105 19.53 -6.28 -41.09
N THR A 106 19.08 -5.93 -42.29
CA THR A 106 18.55 -4.59 -42.56
C THR A 106 17.13 -4.47 -41.99
N GLY A 107 16.83 -3.44 -41.21
CA GLY A 107 15.52 -3.27 -40.60
C GLY A 107 15.30 -1.93 -39.89
N ASP A 108 14.03 -1.54 -39.76
CA ASP A 108 13.62 -0.32 -39.04
C ASP A 108 13.48 -0.62 -37.54
N ALA A 109 14.20 0.14 -36.69
CA ALA A 109 14.14 0.01 -35.23
C ALA A 109 12.72 0.20 -34.65
N GLN A 110 11.81 0.82 -35.41
CA GLN A 110 10.41 1.09 -35.05
C GLN A 110 9.41 0.06 -35.60
N ALA A 111 9.90 -0.93 -36.36
CA ALA A 111 9.12 -2.02 -36.95
C ALA A 111 10.06 -3.21 -37.27
N LEU A 112 10.43 -3.97 -36.24
CA LEU A 112 11.47 -5.00 -36.35
C LEU A 112 10.91 -6.28 -37.00
N ASP A 113 11.54 -6.74 -38.08
CA ASP A 113 11.23 -8.03 -38.73
C ASP A 113 11.89 -9.21 -37.99
N VAL A 114 11.50 -9.36 -36.74
CA VAL A 114 11.88 -10.46 -35.84
C VAL A 114 10.69 -10.89 -34.99
N GLU A 115 10.66 -12.17 -34.64
CA GLU A 115 9.57 -12.76 -33.86
C GLU A 115 9.53 -12.17 -32.43
N SER A 116 8.33 -12.11 -31.86
CA SER A 116 8.14 -11.70 -30.46
C SER A 116 8.86 -12.68 -29.51
N ASN A 117 9.31 -12.21 -28.34
CA ASN A 117 9.98 -13.05 -27.33
C ASN A 117 11.23 -13.81 -27.82
N SER A 118 12.05 -13.19 -28.67
CA SER A 118 13.22 -13.84 -29.29
C SER A 118 14.54 -13.58 -28.57
N PHE A 119 14.67 -12.44 -27.88
CA PHE A 119 15.95 -11.96 -27.35
C PHE A 119 15.96 -11.85 -25.82
N ASP A 120 17.06 -12.22 -25.20
CA ASP A 120 17.28 -12.07 -23.77
C ASP A 120 17.64 -10.63 -23.41
N ALA A 121 18.41 -9.95 -24.27
CA ALA A 121 18.73 -8.53 -24.12
C ALA A 121 18.62 -7.75 -25.42
N ILE A 122 18.31 -6.46 -25.31
CA ILE A 122 18.45 -5.47 -26.38
C ILE A 122 19.47 -4.44 -25.92
N VAL A 123 20.44 -4.14 -26.78
CA VAL A 123 21.37 -3.03 -26.59
C VAL A 123 21.22 -2.04 -27.74
N THR A 124 21.42 -0.76 -27.44
CA THR A 124 21.39 0.30 -28.45
C THR A 124 22.27 1.47 -28.00
N ARG A 125 22.92 2.13 -28.98
CA ARG A 125 23.77 3.32 -28.77
C ARG A 125 23.41 4.40 -29.78
N ASN A 126 23.00 5.57 -29.31
CA ASN A 126 22.74 6.77 -30.12
C ASN A 126 21.69 6.54 -31.23
N VAL A 127 20.54 5.93 -30.90
CA VAL A 127 19.51 5.58 -31.88
C VAL A 127 18.23 6.40 -31.71
N THR A 128 17.68 6.48 -30.49
CA THR A 128 16.31 7.00 -30.28
C THR A 128 16.16 8.46 -30.65
N TRP A 129 17.22 9.27 -30.48
CA TRP A 129 17.23 10.69 -30.81
C TRP A 129 16.89 10.99 -32.29
N ASN A 130 17.19 10.06 -33.20
CA ASN A 130 17.00 10.19 -34.65
C ASN A 130 15.69 9.53 -35.16
N LEU A 131 14.87 8.94 -34.30
CA LEU A 131 13.67 8.24 -34.75
C LEU A 131 12.47 9.18 -34.93
N PRO A 132 11.69 9.07 -36.03
CA PRO A 132 10.42 9.81 -36.16
C PRO A 132 9.34 9.40 -35.15
N ARG A 133 9.35 8.13 -34.70
CA ARG A 133 8.40 7.49 -33.79
C ARG A 133 9.14 6.60 -32.76
N PRO A 134 9.93 7.22 -31.85
CA PRO A 134 10.66 6.50 -30.81
C PRO A 134 9.71 5.77 -29.83
N ASP A 135 8.47 6.23 -29.71
CA ASP A 135 7.42 5.53 -28.95
C ASP A 135 7.09 4.15 -29.53
N LEU A 136 7.16 3.98 -30.85
CA LEU A 136 6.97 2.69 -31.50
C LEU A 136 8.22 1.80 -31.35
N ALA A 137 9.41 2.39 -31.31
CA ALA A 137 10.65 1.64 -31.05
C ALA A 137 10.60 0.95 -29.69
N TYR A 138 10.29 1.68 -28.60
CA TYR A 138 10.14 1.05 -27.27
C TYR A 138 9.09 -0.07 -27.25
N LYS A 139 7.97 0.07 -27.98
CA LYS A 139 6.96 -0.99 -28.11
C LYS A 139 7.50 -2.23 -28.82
N GLU A 140 8.20 -2.04 -29.94
CA GLU A 140 8.82 -3.13 -30.69
C GLU A 140 9.91 -3.82 -29.88
N TRP A 141 10.71 -3.05 -29.14
CA TRP A 141 11.77 -3.59 -28.30
C TRP A 141 11.19 -4.43 -27.15
N LEU A 142 10.12 -3.95 -26.49
CA LEU A 142 9.41 -4.75 -25.49
C LEU A 142 8.78 -6.01 -26.09
N ARG A 143 8.25 -5.94 -27.32
CA ARG A 143 7.66 -7.09 -28.02
C ARG A 143 8.68 -8.20 -28.25
N VAL A 144 9.88 -7.86 -28.71
CA VAL A 144 10.90 -8.85 -29.12
C VAL A 144 11.75 -9.37 -27.96
N LEU A 145 11.80 -8.65 -26.82
CA LEU A 145 12.35 -9.18 -25.58
C LEU A 145 11.55 -10.41 -25.11
N LYS A 146 12.26 -11.43 -24.65
CA LYS A 146 11.69 -12.55 -23.89
C LYS A 146 11.14 -12.04 -22.55
N PRO A 147 10.15 -12.75 -21.96
CA PRO A 147 9.85 -12.65 -20.53
C PRO A 147 11.14 -12.59 -19.69
N GLY A 148 11.24 -11.60 -18.79
CA GLY A 148 12.43 -11.37 -17.97
C GLY A 148 13.61 -10.70 -18.68
N GLY A 149 13.54 -10.50 -20.00
CA GLY A 149 14.60 -9.88 -20.80
C GLY A 149 14.77 -8.38 -20.54
N VAL A 150 15.96 -7.85 -20.85
CA VAL A 150 16.39 -6.49 -20.47
C VAL A 150 16.71 -5.61 -21.67
N LEU A 151 16.37 -4.31 -21.59
CA LEU A 151 16.78 -3.27 -22.52
C LEU A 151 17.88 -2.42 -21.88
N TYR A 152 18.94 -2.13 -22.63
CA TYR A 152 19.96 -1.13 -22.32
C TYR A 152 20.11 -0.16 -23.48
N ASN A 153 19.58 1.06 -23.33
CA ASN A 153 19.62 2.11 -24.35
C ASN A 153 20.52 3.26 -23.88
N PHE A 154 21.69 3.37 -24.51
CA PHE A 154 22.63 4.47 -24.31
C PHE A 154 22.32 5.57 -25.32
N ASP A 155 21.91 6.74 -24.84
CA ASP A 155 21.58 7.87 -25.70
C ASP A 155 21.83 9.20 -24.97
N ALA A 156 21.69 10.32 -25.66
CA ALA A 156 21.83 11.65 -25.09
C ALA A 156 20.80 12.62 -25.67
N ASP A 157 20.72 13.82 -25.08
CA ASP A 157 19.98 14.94 -25.67
C ASP A 157 20.84 15.70 -26.68
N TRP A 158 21.19 15.03 -27.79
CA TRP A 158 22.15 15.54 -28.78
C TRP A 158 21.74 16.88 -29.42
N TYR A 159 20.43 17.11 -29.62
CA TYR A 159 19.90 18.26 -30.36
C TYR A 159 18.93 19.13 -29.56
N GLY A 160 18.85 18.96 -28.24
CA GLY A 160 18.05 19.82 -27.36
C GLY A 160 18.41 21.32 -27.47
N HIS A 161 19.66 21.62 -27.82
CA HIS A 161 20.17 22.97 -28.06
C HIS A 161 19.51 23.71 -29.24
N LEU A 162 18.83 22.98 -30.14
CA LEU A 162 18.08 23.59 -31.24
C LEU A 162 16.81 24.31 -30.76
N TYR A 163 16.31 23.95 -29.57
CA TYR A 163 15.04 24.43 -29.03
C TYR A 163 15.14 25.07 -27.63
N ASN A 164 16.30 24.96 -26.97
CA ASN A 164 16.52 25.51 -25.63
C ASN A 164 17.79 26.38 -25.62
N GLU A 165 17.66 27.65 -25.21
CA GLU A 165 18.75 28.63 -25.20
C GLU A 165 19.87 28.30 -24.20
N GLU A 166 19.53 27.71 -23.04
CA GLU A 166 20.52 27.29 -22.05
C GLU A 166 21.37 26.14 -22.61
N LYS A 167 20.73 25.16 -23.23
CA LYS A 167 21.42 24.05 -23.92
C LYS A 167 22.25 24.55 -25.10
N ARG A 168 21.78 25.57 -25.82
CA ARG A 168 22.56 26.25 -26.87
C ARG A 168 23.83 26.89 -26.34
N SER A 169 23.73 27.62 -25.23
CA SER A 169 24.91 28.18 -24.60
C SER A 169 25.89 27.10 -24.15
N GLY A 170 25.40 25.96 -23.66
CA GLY A 170 26.23 24.78 -23.36
C GLY A 170 26.95 24.25 -24.60
N TYR A 171 26.22 23.95 -25.66
CA TYR A 171 26.77 23.46 -26.92
C TYR A 171 27.84 24.40 -27.50
N GLU A 172 27.58 25.70 -27.52
CA GLU A 172 28.55 26.71 -28.00
C GLU A 172 29.82 26.74 -27.13
N LYS A 173 29.70 26.53 -25.81
CA LYS A 173 30.86 26.42 -24.93
C LYS A 173 31.67 25.16 -25.22
N ASP A 174 31.03 24.03 -25.50
CA ASP A 174 31.74 22.81 -25.87
C ASP A 174 32.56 23.04 -27.16
N ARG A 175 31.98 23.72 -28.17
CA ARG A 175 32.71 24.10 -29.41
C ARG A 175 33.90 25.03 -29.14
N GLN A 176 33.74 25.99 -28.22
CA GLN A 176 34.85 26.86 -27.83
C GLN A 176 35.93 26.09 -27.06
N GLN A 177 35.57 25.08 -26.28
CA GLN A 177 36.50 24.26 -25.52
C GLN A 177 37.31 23.31 -26.41
N THR A 178 36.69 22.70 -27.44
CA THR A 178 37.42 21.88 -28.42
C THR A 178 38.50 22.71 -29.12
N GLU A 179 38.16 23.92 -29.56
CA GLU A 179 39.12 24.86 -30.15
C GLU A 179 40.21 25.28 -29.15
N ALA A 180 39.83 25.68 -27.94
CA ALA A 180 40.77 26.15 -26.92
C ALA A 180 41.76 25.07 -26.45
N GLN A 181 41.33 23.80 -26.42
CA GLN A 181 42.15 22.67 -26.01
C GLN A 181 42.83 21.95 -27.18
N ASN A 182 42.62 22.44 -28.41
CA ASN A 182 43.15 21.83 -29.64
C ASN A 182 42.79 20.33 -29.76
N VAL A 183 41.55 20.01 -29.39
CA VAL A 183 40.93 18.69 -29.54
C VAL A 183 40.12 18.69 -30.83
N GLU A 184 40.14 17.59 -31.58
CA GLU A 184 39.35 17.46 -32.80
C GLU A 184 37.85 17.62 -32.48
N ASP A 185 37.20 18.52 -33.22
CA ASP A 185 35.77 18.75 -33.11
C ASP A 185 35.04 17.61 -33.85
N TYR A 186 34.25 16.81 -33.14
CA TYR A 186 33.54 15.65 -33.71
C TYR A 186 32.40 15.99 -34.69
N TYR A 187 32.06 17.26 -34.81
CA TYR A 187 31.08 17.78 -35.77
C TYR A 187 31.79 18.27 -37.05
N SER A 188 33.12 18.46 -37.02
CA SER A 188 33.91 18.80 -38.20
C SER A 188 33.86 17.66 -39.23
N GLY A 189 33.64 17.99 -40.50
CA GLY A 189 33.49 17.00 -41.57
C GLY A 189 32.11 16.32 -41.67
N THR A 190 31.15 16.71 -40.83
CA THR A 190 29.76 16.26 -40.93
C THR A 190 28.90 17.28 -41.68
N ASP A 191 27.87 16.82 -42.40
CA ASP A 191 26.86 17.73 -42.96
C ASP A 191 25.92 18.17 -41.82
N ILE A 192 26.38 19.16 -41.05
CA ILE A 192 25.70 19.70 -39.86
C ILE A 192 24.36 20.31 -40.26
N GLU A 193 24.31 21.06 -41.36
CA GLU A 193 23.09 21.70 -41.84
C GLU A 193 22.02 20.64 -42.13
N LYS A 194 22.36 19.59 -42.88
CA LYS A 194 21.39 18.53 -43.19
C LYS A 194 20.95 17.75 -41.96
N MET A 195 21.87 17.49 -41.02
CA MET A 195 21.54 16.78 -39.78
C MET A 195 20.64 17.62 -38.87
N GLU A 196 20.88 18.92 -38.75
CA GLU A 196 20.01 19.82 -37.99
C GLU A 196 18.61 19.93 -38.63
N GLU A 197 18.51 19.96 -39.96
CA GLU A 197 17.21 19.92 -40.66
C GLU A 197 16.39 18.68 -40.27
N ILE A 198 17.04 17.51 -40.23
CA ILE A 198 16.42 16.25 -39.78
C ILE A 198 16.08 16.33 -38.29
N ALA A 199 17.03 16.78 -37.46
CA ALA A 199 16.87 16.89 -36.01
C ALA A 199 15.71 17.81 -35.62
N ARG A 200 15.42 18.86 -36.40
CA ARG A 200 14.27 19.74 -36.18
C ARG A 200 12.93 19.04 -36.43
N GLN A 201 12.89 17.98 -37.23
CA GLN A 201 11.67 17.27 -37.60
C GLN A 201 11.36 16.09 -36.68
N VAL A 202 12.36 15.49 -36.02
CA VAL A 202 12.18 14.38 -35.08
C VAL A 202 11.73 14.87 -33.70
N PRO A 203 10.89 14.10 -32.98
CA PRO A 203 10.25 14.58 -31.75
C PRO A 203 11.23 14.79 -30.59
N LEU A 204 12.31 14.01 -30.48
CA LEU A 204 13.13 14.02 -29.25
C LEU A 204 14.01 15.25 -29.10
N SER A 205 14.36 15.93 -30.20
CA SER A 205 15.13 17.18 -30.13
C SER A 205 14.41 18.32 -29.42
N ARG A 206 13.07 18.26 -29.31
CA ARG A 206 12.25 19.29 -28.63
C ARG A 206 11.68 18.84 -27.29
N LEU A 207 11.87 17.58 -26.90
CA LEU A 207 11.31 17.01 -25.67
C LEU A 207 12.40 16.95 -24.58
N GLU A 208 11.97 16.98 -23.33
CA GLU A 208 12.87 16.92 -22.18
C GLU A 208 13.38 15.48 -21.99
N ARG A 209 14.67 15.24 -22.27
CA ARG A 209 15.37 13.95 -22.13
C ARG A 209 16.26 13.97 -20.87
N PRO A 210 16.34 12.87 -20.08
CA PRO A 210 15.74 11.54 -20.29
C PRO A 210 14.31 11.38 -19.76
N LYS A 211 13.70 12.44 -19.21
CA LYS A 211 12.36 12.39 -18.59
C LYS A 211 11.28 11.81 -19.51
N TRP A 212 11.25 12.23 -20.77
CA TRP A 212 10.29 11.71 -21.75
C TRP A 212 10.45 10.21 -21.99
N ASP A 213 11.68 9.68 -21.99
CA ASP A 213 11.91 8.24 -22.16
C ASP A 213 11.38 7.45 -20.99
N LEU A 214 11.72 7.87 -19.77
CA LEU A 214 11.29 7.20 -18.54
C LEU A 214 9.76 7.09 -18.51
N ASP A 215 9.07 8.18 -18.84
CA ASP A 215 7.60 8.19 -18.91
C ASP A 215 7.07 7.28 -20.04
N THR A 216 7.73 7.27 -21.19
CA THR A 216 7.29 6.48 -22.36
C THR A 216 7.53 4.99 -22.16
N MET A 217 8.67 4.59 -21.59
CA MET A 217 9.00 3.20 -21.25
C MET A 217 8.03 2.65 -20.21
N LYS A 218 7.71 3.42 -19.16
CA LYS A 218 6.70 3.06 -18.16
C LYS A 218 5.31 2.89 -18.79
N LYS A 219 4.90 3.83 -19.64
CA LYS A 219 3.60 3.74 -20.37
C LYS A 219 3.56 2.57 -21.35
N THR A 220 4.71 2.16 -21.88
CA THR A 220 4.83 1.04 -22.82
C THR A 220 4.73 -0.31 -22.09
N GLY A 221 5.06 -0.36 -20.80
CA GLY A 221 4.96 -1.57 -19.98
C GLY A 221 6.30 -2.17 -19.55
N PHE A 222 7.41 -1.45 -19.69
CA PHE A 222 8.68 -1.85 -19.09
C PHE A 222 8.60 -1.78 -17.55
N LEU A 223 9.19 -2.77 -16.90
CA LEU A 223 9.49 -2.79 -15.47
C LEU A 223 10.88 -2.21 -15.18
N ASP A 224 11.12 -1.89 -13.91
CA ASP A 224 12.42 -1.45 -13.39
C ASP A 224 13.06 -0.33 -14.21
N VAL A 225 12.20 0.56 -14.72
CA VAL A 225 12.62 1.63 -15.62
C VAL A 225 13.50 2.62 -14.85
N PHE A 226 14.77 2.66 -15.21
CA PHE A 226 15.80 3.45 -14.55
C PHE A 226 16.65 4.21 -15.57
N CYS A 227 17.24 5.32 -15.12
CA CYS A 227 18.20 6.09 -15.91
C CYS A 227 19.46 6.35 -15.09
N ASP A 228 20.61 5.91 -15.60
CA ASP A 228 21.92 6.32 -15.11
C ASP A 228 22.42 7.52 -15.93
N GLU A 229 22.20 8.72 -15.39
CA GLU A 229 22.67 9.99 -15.97
C GLU A 229 24.18 10.22 -15.79
N ASN A 230 24.88 9.36 -15.06
CA ASN A 230 26.32 9.46 -14.81
C ASN A 230 27.14 8.43 -15.59
N VAL A 231 26.49 7.57 -16.39
CA VAL A 231 27.17 6.49 -17.11
C VAL A 231 28.29 6.98 -18.01
N TRP A 232 28.17 8.20 -18.56
CA TRP A 232 29.21 8.84 -19.37
C TRP A 232 30.57 8.88 -18.66
N LYS A 233 30.62 8.97 -17.33
CA LYS A 233 31.87 8.97 -16.56
C LYS A 233 32.63 7.64 -16.65
N GLU A 234 31.93 6.57 -16.98
CA GLU A 234 32.50 5.22 -17.11
C GLU A 234 32.84 4.87 -18.56
N VAL A 235 32.24 5.55 -19.54
CA VAL A 235 32.34 5.18 -20.97
C VAL A 235 32.95 6.25 -21.87
N TRP A 236 33.12 7.48 -21.39
CA TRP A 236 33.76 8.56 -22.14
C TRP A 236 35.20 8.83 -21.70
N THR A 237 36.03 9.12 -22.70
CA THR A 237 37.36 9.69 -22.55
C THR A 237 37.32 11.20 -22.26
N GLU A 238 38.46 11.78 -21.88
CA GLU A 238 38.59 13.24 -21.70
C GLU A 238 38.22 14.01 -22.98
N GLU A 239 38.56 13.50 -24.17
CA GLU A 239 38.22 14.12 -25.45
C GLU A 239 36.70 14.13 -25.72
N GLU A 240 36.00 13.04 -25.41
CA GLU A 240 34.54 12.95 -25.52
C GLU A 240 33.84 13.88 -24.53
N ILE A 241 34.38 14.01 -23.31
CA ILE A 241 33.88 14.95 -22.30
C ILE A 241 34.02 16.39 -22.82
N ILE A 242 35.17 16.76 -23.36
CA ILE A 242 35.38 18.11 -23.94
C ILE A 242 34.41 18.38 -25.09
N ASN A 243 34.17 17.39 -25.95
CA ASN A 243 33.25 17.54 -27.07
C ASN A 243 31.78 17.63 -26.65
N ASN A 244 31.35 16.93 -25.60
CA ASN A 244 29.92 16.65 -25.37
C ASN A 244 29.44 16.94 -23.94
N SER A 245 30.15 17.75 -23.17
CA SER A 245 29.82 18.07 -21.77
C SER A 245 28.40 18.65 -21.59
N SER A 246 27.86 19.35 -22.58
CA SER A 246 26.51 19.92 -22.54
C SER A 246 25.40 18.93 -22.82
N SER A 247 25.71 17.76 -23.40
CA SER A 247 24.76 16.70 -23.74
C SER A 247 25.33 15.32 -23.34
N PRO A 248 25.52 15.04 -22.04
CA PRO A 248 26.07 13.78 -21.57
C PRO A 248 25.22 12.58 -21.99
N ILE A 249 25.86 11.47 -22.38
CA ILE A 249 25.18 10.19 -22.55
C ILE A 249 24.63 9.72 -21.21
N PHE A 250 23.40 9.22 -21.24
CA PHE A 250 22.75 8.51 -20.17
C PHE A 250 22.42 7.07 -20.61
N LEU A 251 22.25 6.17 -19.64
CA LEU A 251 21.79 4.79 -19.87
C LEU A 251 20.37 4.65 -19.37
N LEU A 252 19.44 4.32 -20.27
CA LEU A 252 18.10 3.88 -19.92
C LEU A 252 18.06 2.36 -19.83
N SER A 253 17.50 1.84 -18.75
CA SER A 253 17.25 0.41 -18.59
C SER A 253 15.79 0.11 -18.33
N GLY A 254 15.36 -1.10 -18.69
CA GLY A 254 14.03 -1.61 -18.37
C GLY A 254 13.94 -3.11 -18.64
N ARG A 255 13.01 -3.79 -17.96
CA ARG A 255 12.82 -5.24 -18.07
C ARG A 255 11.41 -5.58 -18.58
N LYS A 256 11.27 -6.67 -19.32
CA LYS A 256 9.96 -7.23 -19.66
C LYS A 256 9.43 -8.09 -18.52
N ARG A 257 8.21 -7.83 -18.07
CA ARG A 257 7.52 -8.67 -17.07
C ARG A 257 7.22 -10.05 -17.64
N GLU A 258 7.35 -11.09 -16.82
CA GLU A 258 6.96 -12.44 -17.19
C GLU A 258 5.44 -12.60 -17.23
N ALA A 259 4.93 -13.49 -18.10
CA ALA A 259 3.53 -13.84 -18.12
C ALA A 259 3.14 -14.61 -16.84
N PHE A 260 1.91 -14.44 -16.39
CA PHE A 260 1.37 -15.22 -15.30
C PHE A 260 0.91 -16.59 -15.80
N HIS A 261 1.40 -17.66 -15.18
CA HIS A 261 1.06 -19.03 -15.52
C HIS A 261 0.35 -19.72 -14.35
N LEU A 262 -0.82 -20.31 -14.63
CA LEU A 262 -1.56 -21.16 -13.70
C LEU A 262 -2.25 -22.28 -14.47
N LYS A 263 -1.71 -23.49 -14.39
CA LYS A 263 -2.23 -24.69 -15.08
C LYS A 263 -2.44 -24.44 -16.58
N ASN A 264 -3.68 -24.43 -17.05
CA ASN A 264 -4.06 -24.21 -18.45
C ASN A 264 -4.10 -22.72 -18.85
N ILE A 265 -3.80 -21.80 -17.93
CA ILE A 265 -3.89 -20.36 -18.14
C ILE A 265 -2.50 -19.75 -18.26
N THR A 266 -2.32 -18.94 -19.30
CA THR A 266 -1.22 -17.99 -19.45
C THR A 266 -1.82 -16.60 -19.70
N VAL A 267 -1.41 -15.59 -18.94
CA VAL A 267 -1.90 -14.21 -19.06
C VAL A 267 -0.71 -13.27 -19.18
N GLU A 268 -0.64 -12.51 -20.28
CA GLU A 268 0.45 -11.57 -20.50
C GLU A 268 0.31 -10.32 -19.61
N PRO A 269 1.41 -9.62 -19.32
CA PRO A 269 1.37 -8.37 -18.54
C PRO A 269 0.48 -7.31 -19.19
N GLY A 270 -0.36 -6.68 -18.39
CA GLY A 270 -1.36 -5.70 -18.85
C GLY A 270 -2.64 -6.33 -19.40
N GLU A 271 -2.82 -7.65 -19.31
CA GLU A 271 -4.01 -8.33 -19.83
C GLU A 271 -4.99 -8.79 -18.74
N LYS A 272 -6.24 -8.91 -19.19
CA LYS A 272 -7.33 -9.53 -18.45
C LYS A 272 -7.80 -10.77 -19.22
N TRP A 273 -7.71 -11.92 -18.58
CA TRP A 273 -8.20 -13.18 -19.11
C TRP A 273 -9.50 -13.61 -18.44
N ASN A 274 -10.42 -14.20 -19.21
CA ASN A 274 -11.67 -14.78 -18.70
C ASN A 274 -11.89 -16.15 -19.35
N GLY A 275 -12.18 -17.17 -18.54
CA GLY A 275 -12.41 -18.52 -19.04
C GLY A 275 -12.60 -19.53 -17.92
N GLU A 276 -12.31 -20.79 -18.20
CA GLU A 276 -12.40 -21.90 -17.25
C GLU A 276 -10.98 -22.30 -16.81
N LEU A 277 -10.71 -22.20 -15.50
CA LEU A 277 -9.51 -22.75 -14.89
C LEU A 277 -9.71 -24.25 -14.72
N GLU A 278 -8.74 -25.03 -15.21
CA GLU A 278 -8.73 -26.49 -15.08
C GLU A 278 -7.76 -26.92 -13.98
N LEU A 279 -8.27 -27.60 -12.96
CA LEU A 279 -7.49 -28.25 -11.91
C LEU A 279 -7.68 -29.78 -11.98
N ALA A 280 -6.87 -30.52 -11.23
CA ALA A 280 -6.91 -31.99 -11.17
C ALA A 280 -6.89 -32.62 -12.59
N ASN A 281 -5.95 -32.18 -13.42
CA ASN A 281 -5.80 -32.61 -14.82
C ASN A 281 -7.06 -32.41 -15.69
N GLY A 282 -7.87 -31.38 -15.39
CA GLY A 282 -9.06 -31.02 -16.16
C GLY A 282 -10.36 -31.70 -15.74
N GLU A 283 -10.33 -32.50 -14.68
CA GLU A 283 -11.54 -33.06 -14.04
C GLU A 283 -12.40 -31.93 -13.44
N LEU A 284 -11.76 -30.93 -12.83
CA LEU A 284 -12.43 -29.81 -12.16
C LEU A 284 -12.25 -28.54 -12.98
N ARG A 285 -13.36 -27.82 -13.21
CA ARG A 285 -13.41 -26.63 -14.06
C ARG A 285 -14.11 -25.49 -13.34
N PHE A 286 -13.44 -24.34 -13.26
CA PHE A 286 -13.95 -23.19 -12.50
C PHE A 286 -14.03 -21.93 -13.37
N PRO A 287 -15.18 -21.22 -13.37
CA PRO A 287 -15.31 -19.95 -14.06
C PRO A 287 -14.44 -18.90 -13.40
N THR A 288 -13.38 -18.48 -14.09
CA THR A 288 -12.28 -17.70 -13.53
C THR A 288 -12.01 -16.44 -14.35
N THR A 289 -11.57 -15.38 -13.67
CA THR A 289 -11.02 -14.19 -14.30
C THR A 289 -9.65 -13.91 -13.68
N VAL A 290 -8.65 -13.64 -14.52
CA VAL A 290 -7.30 -13.27 -14.08
C VAL A 290 -6.98 -11.88 -14.63
N PHE A 291 -6.52 -10.99 -13.75
CA PHE A 291 -5.93 -9.71 -14.13
C PHE A 291 -4.44 -9.77 -13.85
N HIS A 292 -3.62 -9.57 -14.86
CA HIS A 292 -2.16 -9.51 -14.69
C HIS A 292 -1.68 -8.11 -15.05
N GLY A 293 -1.37 -7.29 -14.03
CA GLY A 293 -1.01 -5.88 -14.23
C GLY A 293 0.27 -5.67 -15.05
N HIS A 294 0.61 -4.42 -15.38
CA HIS A 294 1.93 -4.13 -15.93
C HIS A 294 3.02 -4.17 -14.86
N GLY A 295 2.76 -3.62 -13.67
CA GLY A 295 3.71 -3.55 -12.56
C GLY A 295 3.78 -4.86 -11.76
N THR A 296 4.97 -5.23 -11.28
CA THR A 296 5.14 -6.33 -10.33
C THR A 296 4.42 -6.05 -9.01
N GLY A 297 4.09 -7.10 -8.27
CA GLY A 297 3.36 -6.98 -7.02
C GLY A 297 2.78 -8.32 -6.59
N LYS A 298 2.05 -8.30 -5.47
CA LYS A 298 1.43 -9.49 -4.87
C LYS A 298 0.34 -10.09 -5.78
N THR A 299 0.13 -11.39 -5.63
CA THR A 299 -0.99 -12.14 -6.21
C THR A 299 -2.10 -12.30 -5.19
N MET A 300 -3.28 -11.74 -5.46
CA MET A 300 -4.48 -11.94 -4.65
C MET A 300 -5.36 -13.04 -5.26
N LEU A 301 -5.68 -14.07 -4.48
CA LEU A 301 -6.72 -15.03 -4.81
C LEU A 301 -8.05 -14.64 -4.14
N ILE A 302 -9.13 -14.64 -4.91
CA ILE A 302 -10.49 -14.40 -4.44
C ILE A 302 -11.35 -15.58 -4.88
N THR A 303 -11.97 -16.27 -3.94
CA THR A 303 -12.90 -17.37 -4.22
C THR A 303 -14.30 -17.02 -3.73
N ALA A 304 -15.28 -17.62 -4.38
CA ALA A 304 -16.66 -17.63 -3.94
C ALA A 304 -17.30 -18.97 -4.28
N GLY A 305 -18.43 -19.26 -3.64
CA GLY A 305 -19.18 -20.50 -3.90
C GLY A 305 -18.45 -21.74 -3.42
N VAL A 306 -17.73 -21.66 -2.30
CA VAL A 306 -17.28 -22.85 -1.54
C VAL A 306 -18.52 -23.66 -1.14
N HIS A 307 -19.53 -22.98 -0.59
CA HIS A 307 -20.88 -23.50 -0.46
C HIS A 307 -21.77 -22.95 -1.57
N ALA A 308 -22.68 -23.80 -2.05
CA ALA A 308 -23.52 -23.49 -3.19
C ALA A 308 -24.69 -22.55 -2.88
N GLY A 309 -25.18 -22.44 -1.64
CA GLY A 309 -26.27 -21.52 -1.29
C GLY A 309 -25.83 -20.08 -0.98
N GLU A 310 -24.54 -19.77 -1.07
CA GLU A 310 -23.97 -18.47 -0.69
C GLU A 310 -23.86 -17.49 -1.87
N TYR A 311 -25.00 -16.90 -2.24
CA TYR A 311 -25.14 -16.19 -3.51
C TYR A 311 -24.47 -14.81 -3.57
N VAL A 312 -24.36 -14.10 -2.43
CA VAL A 312 -23.78 -12.73 -2.40
C VAL A 312 -22.32 -12.76 -2.84
N GLY A 313 -21.53 -13.73 -2.35
CA GLY A 313 -20.12 -13.89 -2.72
C GLY A 313 -19.94 -14.17 -4.22
N ILE A 314 -20.73 -15.08 -4.77
CA ILE A 314 -20.71 -15.46 -6.19
C ILE A 314 -20.98 -14.24 -7.09
N GLN A 315 -22.06 -13.51 -6.80
CA GLN A 315 -22.43 -12.34 -7.58
C GLN A 315 -21.42 -11.19 -7.42
N ALA A 316 -20.85 -11.00 -6.23
CA ALA A 316 -19.79 -10.02 -6.01
C ALA A 316 -18.52 -10.35 -6.82
N ALA A 317 -18.11 -11.63 -6.89
CA ALA A 317 -16.98 -12.10 -7.69
C ALA A 317 -17.19 -11.84 -9.19
N ILE A 318 -18.40 -12.07 -9.71
CA ILE A 318 -18.78 -11.75 -11.08
C ILE A 318 -18.65 -10.25 -11.35
N GLU A 319 -19.19 -9.41 -10.47
CA GLU A 319 -19.14 -7.95 -10.66
C GLU A 319 -17.73 -7.38 -10.50
N LEU A 320 -16.92 -7.90 -9.57
CA LEU A 320 -15.50 -7.54 -9.44
C LEU A 320 -14.77 -7.82 -10.75
N SER A 321 -15.01 -8.99 -11.33
CA SER A 321 -14.43 -9.40 -12.61
C SER A 321 -14.83 -8.47 -13.76
N GLN A 322 -15.97 -7.79 -13.69
CA GLN A 322 -16.41 -6.84 -14.72
C GLN A 322 -15.92 -5.40 -14.46
N LYS A 323 -15.85 -4.98 -13.21
CA LYS A 323 -15.65 -3.58 -12.80
C LYS A 323 -14.21 -3.22 -12.49
N LEU A 324 -13.37 -4.19 -12.11
CA LEU A 324 -11.93 -3.94 -11.98
C LEU A 324 -11.34 -3.62 -13.36
N LYS A 325 -10.42 -2.66 -13.34
CA LYS A 325 -9.78 -2.09 -14.53
C LYS A 325 -8.33 -2.51 -14.57
N ILE A 326 -7.90 -3.13 -15.67
CA ILE A 326 -6.58 -3.73 -15.79
C ILE A 326 -5.44 -2.72 -15.64
N GLU A 327 -5.62 -1.50 -16.13
CA GLU A 327 -4.64 -0.42 -16.05
C GLU A 327 -4.37 0.06 -14.62
N LYS A 328 -5.19 -0.35 -13.65
CA LYS A 328 -5.04 -0.03 -12.23
C LYS A 328 -4.47 -1.18 -11.41
N VAL A 329 -4.30 -2.36 -12.00
CA VAL A 329 -3.79 -3.54 -11.29
C VAL A 329 -2.26 -3.49 -11.26
N THR A 330 -1.70 -3.72 -10.08
CA THR A 330 -0.27 -3.93 -9.82
C THR A 330 -0.14 -5.32 -9.18
N GLY A 331 0.73 -6.19 -9.69
CA GLY A 331 0.70 -7.62 -9.32
C GLY A 331 -0.29 -8.43 -10.16
N THR A 332 -1.02 -9.35 -9.52
CA THR A 332 -1.99 -10.26 -10.17
C THR A 332 -3.24 -10.42 -9.28
N ILE A 333 -4.42 -10.51 -9.89
CA ILE A 333 -5.68 -10.81 -9.19
C ILE A 333 -6.34 -12.01 -9.88
N ILE A 334 -6.63 -13.06 -9.11
CA ILE A 334 -7.32 -14.27 -9.56
C ILE A 334 -8.69 -14.31 -8.88
N ILE A 335 -9.76 -14.37 -9.66
CA ILE A 335 -11.14 -14.43 -9.15
C ILE A 335 -11.80 -15.70 -9.65
N VAL A 336 -12.02 -16.65 -8.74
CA VAL A 336 -12.78 -17.88 -8.99
C VAL A 336 -14.22 -17.66 -8.52
N LYS A 337 -15.17 -17.64 -9.45
CA LYS A 337 -16.52 -17.11 -9.19
C LYS A 337 -17.42 -18.11 -8.46
N VAL A 338 -17.23 -19.40 -8.70
CA VAL A 338 -17.97 -20.50 -8.07
C VAL A 338 -17.03 -21.71 -8.01
N LEU A 339 -16.63 -22.14 -6.81
CA LEU A 339 -15.82 -23.34 -6.63
C LEU A 339 -16.67 -24.61 -6.79
N ASN A 340 -17.72 -24.78 -6.00
CA ASN A 340 -18.58 -25.96 -6.05
C ASN A 340 -19.73 -25.79 -7.06
N ARG A 341 -19.37 -25.60 -8.33
CA ARG A 341 -20.33 -25.36 -9.43
C ARG A 341 -21.38 -26.47 -9.58
N PRO A 342 -21.05 -27.78 -9.53
CA PRO A 342 -22.06 -28.83 -9.60
C PRO A 342 -23.11 -28.73 -8.49
N ALA A 343 -22.69 -28.48 -7.24
CA ALA A 343 -23.62 -28.28 -6.13
C ALA A 343 -24.47 -27.01 -6.30
N PHE A 344 -23.92 -25.94 -6.87
CA PHE A 344 -24.66 -24.71 -7.19
C PHE A 344 -25.77 -24.96 -8.21
N GLU A 345 -25.45 -25.64 -9.31
CA GLU A 345 -26.42 -25.96 -10.37
C GLU A 345 -27.53 -26.91 -9.87
N ALA A 346 -27.22 -27.76 -8.89
CA ALA A 346 -28.15 -28.68 -8.25
C ALA A 346 -28.88 -28.11 -7.01
N ARG A 347 -28.53 -26.91 -6.54
CA ARG A 347 -29.04 -26.29 -5.31
C ARG A 347 -28.81 -27.12 -4.05
N ASN A 348 -27.58 -27.59 -3.85
CA ASN A 348 -27.24 -28.52 -2.77
C ASN A 348 -26.64 -27.86 -1.51
N GLY A 349 -26.87 -26.55 -1.31
CA GLY A 349 -26.40 -25.79 -0.14
C GLY A 349 -24.92 -25.98 0.16
N SER A 350 -24.57 -26.35 1.39
CA SER A 350 -23.19 -26.62 1.81
C SER A 350 -22.63 -28.00 1.45
N MET A 351 -23.43 -28.90 0.86
CA MET A 351 -23.09 -30.32 0.76
C MET A 351 -22.64 -30.74 -0.65
N GLY A 352 -21.74 -31.71 -0.72
CA GLY A 352 -21.39 -32.42 -1.96
C GLY A 352 -22.52 -33.29 -2.50
N LEU A 353 -22.52 -33.55 -3.80
CA LEU A 353 -23.62 -34.26 -4.48
C LEU A 353 -23.56 -35.78 -4.24
N ALA A 354 -22.36 -36.35 -4.27
CA ALA A 354 -22.14 -37.78 -4.22
C ALA A 354 -21.76 -38.28 -2.83
N ASP A 355 -21.17 -37.44 -1.98
CA ASP A 355 -20.60 -37.85 -0.68
C ASP A 355 -21.28 -37.21 0.53
N ALA A 356 -22.18 -36.25 0.32
CA ALA A 356 -22.84 -35.49 1.39
C ALA A 356 -21.85 -34.94 2.44
N LYS A 357 -20.68 -34.49 1.99
CA LYS A 357 -19.69 -33.82 2.84
C LYS A 357 -19.75 -32.31 2.64
N ASN A 358 -19.32 -31.55 3.64
CA ASN A 358 -19.17 -30.11 3.54
C ASN A 358 -17.74 -29.78 3.10
N LEU A 359 -17.58 -29.14 1.93
CA LEU A 359 -16.25 -28.79 1.38
C LEU A 359 -15.37 -28.03 2.38
N ASN A 360 -15.95 -27.08 3.12
CA ASN A 360 -15.27 -26.25 4.10
C ASN A 360 -15.02 -26.98 5.45
N ARG A 361 -15.05 -28.33 5.44
CA ARG A 361 -14.55 -29.22 6.50
C ARG A 361 -13.48 -30.19 6.01
N GLU A 362 -13.26 -30.29 4.70
CA GLU A 362 -12.39 -31.30 4.10
C GLU A 362 -10.97 -30.79 3.80
N PHE A 363 -10.65 -29.50 3.97
CA PHE A 363 -9.31 -28.97 3.69
C PHE A 363 -8.24 -29.58 4.63
N PRO A 364 -7.09 -30.07 4.11
CA PRO A 364 -6.56 -29.86 2.75
C PRO A 364 -7.05 -30.82 1.67
N GLY A 365 -7.87 -31.81 1.99
CA GLY A 365 -8.40 -32.78 1.04
C GLY A 365 -7.53 -34.00 0.80
N ASN A 366 -7.99 -34.88 -0.08
CA ASN A 366 -7.34 -36.13 -0.49
C ASN A 366 -7.55 -36.35 -1.99
N PRO A 367 -6.49 -36.48 -2.83
CA PRO A 367 -6.64 -36.64 -4.27
C PRO A 367 -7.29 -37.97 -4.66
N ASP A 368 -7.20 -38.99 -3.80
CA ASP A 368 -7.82 -40.30 -4.00
C ASP A 368 -9.14 -40.42 -3.20
N GLY A 369 -9.63 -39.31 -2.65
CA GLY A 369 -10.78 -39.25 -1.77
C GLY A 369 -12.13 -39.15 -2.48
N THR A 370 -13.15 -38.82 -1.70
CA THR A 370 -14.51 -38.52 -2.17
C THR A 370 -14.56 -37.21 -2.97
N GLU A 371 -15.73 -36.86 -3.50
CA GLU A 371 -15.93 -35.66 -4.33
C GLU A 371 -15.39 -34.39 -3.67
N MET A 372 -15.80 -34.10 -2.43
CA MET A 372 -15.37 -32.90 -1.71
C MET A 372 -13.92 -32.97 -1.24
N GLU A 373 -13.40 -34.16 -0.91
CA GLU A 373 -11.98 -34.34 -0.56
C GLU A 373 -11.07 -34.06 -1.76
N ARG A 374 -11.44 -34.50 -2.97
CA ARG A 374 -10.67 -34.20 -4.19
C ARG A 374 -10.75 -32.73 -4.57
N LEU A 375 -11.91 -32.11 -4.41
CA LEU A 375 -12.08 -30.67 -4.64
C LEU A 375 -11.24 -29.84 -3.67
N ALA A 376 -11.28 -30.15 -2.37
CA ALA A 376 -10.45 -29.50 -1.36
C ALA A 376 -8.95 -29.66 -1.66
N TRP A 377 -8.53 -30.86 -2.11
CA TRP A 377 -7.16 -31.12 -2.52
C TRP A 377 -6.72 -30.29 -3.73
N ALA A 378 -7.54 -30.23 -4.77
CA ALA A 378 -7.22 -29.44 -5.95
C ALA A 378 -7.08 -27.96 -5.61
N VAL A 379 -7.99 -27.40 -4.80
CA VAL A 379 -7.88 -26.01 -4.36
C VAL A 379 -6.63 -25.79 -3.50
N SER A 380 -6.37 -26.67 -2.54
CA SER A 380 -5.30 -26.49 -1.56
C SER A 380 -3.89 -26.68 -2.14
N GLN A 381 -3.73 -27.60 -3.09
CA GLN A 381 -2.43 -27.96 -3.65
C GLN A 381 -2.14 -27.30 -5.00
N GLU A 382 -3.17 -26.93 -5.77
CA GLU A 382 -2.98 -26.42 -7.12
C GLU A 382 -3.33 -24.94 -7.29
N LEU A 383 -4.24 -24.41 -6.48
CA LEU A 383 -4.73 -23.03 -6.60
C LEU A 383 -4.18 -22.11 -5.51
N GLN A 384 -4.30 -22.47 -4.24
CA GLN A 384 -3.83 -21.61 -3.13
C GLN A 384 -2.33 -21.27 -3.22
N PRO A 385 -1.40 -22.19 -3.58
CA PRO A 385 0.03 -21.90 -3.53
C PRO A 385 0.54 -20.80 -4.48
N VAL A 386 -0.27 -20.37 -5.46
CA VAL A 386 0.13 -19.25 -6.35
C VAL A 386 -0.19 -17.88 -5.77
N ALA A 387 -0.88 -17.81 -4.63
CA ALA A 387 -1.37 -16.59 -4.03
C ALA A 387 -0.47 -16.12 -2.88
N ASP A 388 -0.24 -14.80 -2.82
CA ASP A 388 0.38 -14.14 -1.69
C ASP A 388 -0.64 -13.73 -0.62
N LEU A 389 -1.91 -13.55 -1.01
CA LEU A 389 -3.03 -13.16 -0.16
C LEU A 389 -4.31 -13.85 -0.62
N TYR A 390 -5.22 -14.15 0.30
CA TYR A 390 -6.45 -14.90 -0.01
C TYR A 390 -7.70 -14.28 0.63
N ILE A 391 -8.78 -14.15 -0.14
CA ILE A 391 -10.11 -13.75 0.34
C ILE A 391 -11.12 -14.82 -0.07
N ASP A 392 -11.83 -15.36 0.91
CA ASP A 392 -12.97 -16.25 0.66
C ASP A 392 -14.29 -15.52 0.92
N LEU A 393 -15.22 -15.59 -0.03
CA LEU A 393 -16.51 -14.88 0.04
C LEU A 393 -17.64 -15.85 0.39
N HIS A 394 -18.22 -15.65 1.58
CA HIS A 394 -19.23 -16.50 2.18
C HIS A 394 -20.52 -15.76 2.58
N SER A 395 -21.54 -16.52 2.97
CA SER A 395 -22.86 -16.06 3.42
C SER A 395 -23.52 -17.13 4.30
N GLY A 396 -24.67 -16.85 4.91
CA GLY A 396 -25.43 -17.83 5.72
C GLY A 396 -26.18 -18.90 4.92
N ASP A 397 -25.54 -19.53 3.92
CA ASP A 397 -26.08 -20.59 3.05
C ASP A 397 -27.57 -20.43 2.69
N ASP A 398 -28.34 -21.53 2.56
CA ASP A 398 -29.78 -21.53 2.26
C ASP A 398 -30.68 -21.49 3.51
N TYR A 399 -30.12 -21.66 4.72
CA TYR A 399 -30.91 -21.73 5.96
C TYR A 399 -30.47 -20.81 7.10
N GLU A 400 -29.33 -20.12 7.02
CA GLU A 400 -28.84 -19.27 8.11
C GLU A 400 -29.11 -17.78 7.85
N LYS A 401 -29.44 -17.06 8.92
CA LYS A 401 -29.40 -15.60 8.97
C LYS A 401 -28.15 -15.18 9.71
N LEU A 402 -27.52 -14.10 9.27
CA LEU A 402 -26.37 -13.51 9.96
C LEU A 402 -26.41 -11.99 9.96
N THR A 403 -25.76 -11.39 10.95
CA THR A 403 -25.31 -9.99 10.86
C THR A 403 -23.99 -9.98 10.09
N PRO A 404 -23.72 -9.04 9.17
CA PRO A 404 -22.47 -9.05 8.40
C PRO A 404 -21.23 -8.98 9.30
N TYR A 405 -20.22 -9.80 9.01
CA TYR A 405 -18.98 -9.86 9.78
C TYR A 405 -17.83 -10.44 8.94
N VAL A 406 -16.62 -10.41 9.48
CA VAL A 406 -15.42 -10.95 8.82
C VAL A 406 -14.64 -11.83 9.77
N TYR A 407 -14.19 -13.00 9.30
CA TYR A 407 -13.17 -13.78 9.98
C TYR A 407 -11.78 -13.43 9.47
N TYR A 408 -10.80 -13.44 10.36
CA TYR A 408 -9.39 -13.47 10.00
C TYR A 408 -8.69 -14.64 10.69
N ALA A 409 -7.68 -15.19 10.02
CA ALA A 409 -6.92 -16.32 10.55
C ALA A 409 -6.07 -15.91 11.76
N GLY A 410 -6.24 -16.63 12.88
CA GLY A 410 -5.50 -16.44 14.12
C GLY A 410 -4.57 -17.61 14.49
N ALA A 411 -4.73 -18.78 13.86
CA ALA A 411 -3.91 -19.97 14.07
C ALA A 411 -2.87 -20.16 12.95
N ALA A 412 -1.99 -19.18 12.79
CA ALA A 412 -0.94 -19.12 11.76
C ALA A 412 0.32 -18.42 12.32
N PRO A 413 1.45 -18.37 11.59
CA PRO A 413 2.60 -17.53 11.94
C PRO A 413 2.18 -16.07 12.23
N GLN A 414 2.86 -15.40 13.15
CA GLN A 414 2.41 -14.09 13.67
C GLN A 414 2.36 -12.99 12.59
N ASP A 415 3.28 -13.02 11.63
CA ASP A 415 3.29 -12.15 10.47
C ASP A 415 2.07 -12.38 9.56
N VAL A 416 1.68 -13.65 9.37
CA VAL A 416 0.48 -14.03 8.62
C VAL A 416 -0.78 -13.54 9.33
N VAL A 417 -0.88 -13.77 10.64
CA VAL A 417 -2.02 -13.31 11.46
C VAL A 417 -2.14 -11.79 11.41
N LYS A 418 -1.01 -11.06 11.49
CA LYS A 418 -0.98 -9.61 11.41
C LYS A 418 -1.54 -9.11 10.07
N VAL A 419 -1.08 -9.66 8.95
CA VAL A 419 -1.56 -9.24 7.62
C VAL A 419 -3.02 -9.66 7.40
N SER A 420 -3.44 -10.85 7.86
CA SER A 420 -4.83 -11.29 7.86
C SER A 420 -5.74 -10.31 8.61
N ARG A 421 -5.30 -9.84 9.78
CA ARG A 421 -6.01 -8.82 10.55
C ARG A 421 -6.09 -7.50 9.80
N GLU A 422 -4.98 -7.00 9.27
CA GLU A 422 -4.93 -5.77 8.47
C GLU A 422 -5.90 -5.80 7.28
N MET A 423 -6.05 -6.97 6.64
CA MET A 423 -7.05 -7.20 5.59
C MET A 423 -8.48 -7.11 6.14
N ALA A 424 -8.79 -7.80 7.24
CA ALA A 424 -10.13 -7.81 7.84
C ALA A 424 -10.57 -6.42 8.33
N GLU A 425 -9.66 -5.62 8.86
CA GLU A 425 -9.92 -4.24 9.26
C GLU A 425 -10.40 -3.35 8.09
N GLN A 426 -10.13 -3.75 6.84
CA GLN A 426 -10.59 -3.02 5.65
C GLN A 426 -12.07 -3.26 5.30
N VAL A 427 -12.69 -4.26 5.91
CA VAL A 427 -14.07 -4.66 5.64
C VAL A 427 -15.01 -3.80 6.48
N ASP A 428 -16.01 -3.19 5.82
CA ASP A 428 -17.00 -2.33 6.47
C ASP A 428 -18.15 -3.18 7.03
N VAL A 429 -17.86 -3.86 8.14
CA VAL A 429 -18.79 -4.70 8.91
C VAL A 429 -18.71 -4.33 10.38
N PRO A 430 -19.79 -4.56 11.17
CA PRO A 430 -19.79 -4.25 12.60
C PRO A 430 -18.82 -5.10 13.42
N TYR A 431 -18.51 -6.33 12.98
CA TYR A 431 -17.75 -7.30 13.78
C TYR A 431 -16.64 -7.99 12.98
N MET A 432 -15.51 -8.25 13.62
CA MET A 432 -14.46 -9.15 13.14
C MET A 432 -14.17 -10.24 14.16
N VAL A 433 -13.94 -11.46 13.69
CA VAL A 433 -13.73 -12.64 14.52
C VAL A 433 -12.36 -13.23 14.25
N LYS A 434 -11.58 -13.42 15.31
CA LYS A 434 -10.31 -14.15 15.24
C LYS A 434 -10.55 -15.66 15.24
N SER A 435 -10.24 -16.33 14.13
CA SER A 435 -10.32 -17.78 14.06
C SER A 435 -9.11 -18.45 14.72
N ASN A 436 -9.33 -19.28 15.72
CA ASN A 436 -8.27 -20.03 16.41
C ASN A 436 -8.09 -21.46 15.86
N VAL A 437 -8.62 -21.75 14.67
CA VAL A 437 -8.54 -23.07 14.04
C VAL A 437 -7.58 -23.02 12.86
N ALA A 438 -6.65 -23.99 12.78
CA ALA A 438 -5.63 -24.04 11.73
C ALA A 438 -6.05 -24.82 10.47
N SER A 439 -7.13 -25.62 10.53
CA SER A 439 -7.58 -26.48 9.42
C SER A 439 -9.11 -26.62 9.38
N GLY A 440 -9.63 -27.37 8.40
CA GLY A 440 -11.06 -27.55 8.18
C GLY A 440 -11.63 -26.54 7.18
N GLY A 441 -11.40 -25.24 7.38
CA GLY A 441 -11.84 -24.19 6.45
C GLY A 441 -10.77 -23.78 5.42
N SER A 442 -11.19 -23.40 4.21
CA SER A 442 -10.29 -23.03 3.10
C SER A 442 -9.30 -21.93 3.49
N TYR A 443 -9.80 -20.81 4.05
CA TYR A 443 -8.96 -19.68 4.45
C TYR A 443 -8.04 -20.01 5.63
N ASN A 444 -8.54 -20.75 6.63
CA ASN A 444 -7.74 -21.19 7.79
C ASN A 444 -6.57 -22.06 7.33
N TYR A 445 -6.83 -23.01 6.42
CA TYR A 445 -5.78 -23.85 5.87
C TYR A 445 -4.74 -23.03 5.10
N ALA A 446 -5.16 -22.11 4.22
CA ALA A 446 -4.24 -21.23 3.49
C ALA A 446 -3.32 -20.43 4.44
N ALA A 447 -3.87 -19.88 5.52
CA ALA A 447 -3.10 -19.18 6.54
C ALA A 447 -2.11 -20.08 7.28
N SER A 448 -2.51 -21.33 7.59
CA SER A 448 -1.59 -22.31 8.19
C SER A 448 -0.39 -22.63 7.28
N GLN A 449 -0.54 -22.45 5.97
CA GLN A 449 0.51 -22.62 4.95
C GLN A 449 1.30 -21.33 4.68
N GLY A 450 1.05 -20.25 5.43
CA GLY A 450 1.78 -18.99 5.29
C GLY A 450 1.11 -17.94 4.42
N ILE A 451 -0.14 -18.15 3.96
CA ILE A 451 -0.85 -17.21 3.09
C ILE A 451 -1.85 -16.40 3.92
N PRO A 452 -1.62 -15.09 4.16
CA PRO A 452 -2.59 -14.26 4.86
C PRO A 452 -3.96 -14.30 4.19
N SER A 453 -4.97 -14.64 4.98
CA SER A 453 -6.31 -14.89 4.50
C SER A 453 -7.40 -14.35 5.42
N ILE A 454 -8.55 -14.05 4.82
CA ILE A 454 -9.80 -13.69 5.51
C ILE A 454 -11.00 -14.39 4.86
N LEU A 455 -12.10 -14.46 5.60
CA LEU A 455 -13.39 -14.91 5.10
C LEU A 455 -14.46 -13.86 5.42
N ILE A 456 -15.16 -13.36 4.40
CA ILE A 456 -16.21 -12.35 4.57
C ILE A 456 -17.58 -13.03 4.61
N GLU A 457 -18.36 -12.75 5.65
CA GLU A 457 -19.71 -13.27 5.85
C GLU A 457 -20.75 -12.17 5.61
N ARG A 458 -21.49 -12.26 4.51
CA ARG A 458 -22.51 -11.26 4.17
C ARG A 458 -23.65 -11.87 3.35
N GLY A 459 -24.90 -11.66 3.77
CA GLY A 459 -26.09 -12.31 3.21
C GLY A 459 -26.42 -13.67 3.87
N GLY A 460 -27.43 -14.37 3.36
CA GLY A 460 -27.86 -15.68 3.88
C GLY A 460 -29.26 -16.06 3.38
N MET A 461 -29.81 -17.16 3.91
CA MET A 461 -31.15 -17.68 3.57
C MET A 461 -31.38 -17.98 2.08
N GLY A 462 -30.31 -18.27 1.34
CA GLY A 462 -30.38 -18.58 -0.10
C GLY A 462 -30.89 -17.39 -0.90
N ASP A 463 -30.66 -16.18 -0.43
CA ASP A 463 -31.05 -14.95 -1.09
C ASP A 463 -29.82 -14.07 -1.37
N TRP A 464 -29.97 -13.13 -2.30
CA TRP A 464 -29.00 -12.07 -2.53
C TRP A 464 -29.71 -10.77 -2.86
N ASN A 465 -29.09 -9.65 -2.48
CA ASN A 465 -29.57 -8.34 -2.84
C ASN A 465 -28.42 -7.43 -3.32
N TYR A 466 -28.80 -6.36 -4.00
CA TYR A 466 -27.85 -5.43 -4.61
C TYR A 466 -26.96 -4.71 -3.58
N GLU A 467 -27.48 -4.40 -2.39
CA GLU A 467 -26.76 -3.65 -1.38
C GLU A 467 -25.63 -4.48 -0.76
N GLU A 468 -25.93 -5.74 -0.43
CA GLU A 468 -24.95 -6.69 0.11
C GLU A 468 -23.84 -6.98 -0.92
N VAL A 469 -24.21 -7.26 -2.17
CA VAL A 469 -23.26 -7.47 -3.28
C VAL A 469 -22.38 -6.23 -3.50
N ARG A 470 -22.99 -5.04 -3.51
CA ARG A 470 -22.26 -3.77 -3.67
C ARG A 470 -21.26 -3.58 -2.53
N SER A 471 -21.67 -3.86 -1.31
CA SER A 471 -20.83 -3.71 -0.11
C SER A 471 -19.67 -4.71 -0.15
N THR A 472 -19.92 -5.97 -0.49
CA THR A 472 -18.85 -6.98 -0.61
C THR A 472 -17.83 -6.60 -1.69
N ARG A 473 -18.30 -6.14 -2.86
CA ARG A 473 -17.42 -5.63 -3.92
C ARG A 473 -16.57 -4.45 -3.46
N ARG A 474 -17.16 -3.51 -2.72
CA ARG A 474 -16.45 -2.35 -2.16
C ARG A 474 -15.37 -2.79 -1.18
N ASP A 475 -15.70 -3.73 -0.29
CA ASP A 475 -14.79 -4.16 0.77
C ASP A 475 -13.58 -4.92 0.18
N VAL A 476 -13.82 -5.83 -0.79
CA VAL A 476 -12.73 -6.48 -1.53
C VAL A 476 -11.87 -5.46 -2.28
N ARG A 477 -12.47 -4.47 -2.93
CA ARG A 477 -11.73 -3.38 -3.59
C ARG A 477 -10.89 -2.58 -2.58
N ASN A 478 -11.42 -2.29 -1.39
CA ASN A 478 -10.70 -1.57 -0.34
C ASN A 478 -9.49 -2.36 0.16
N ILE A 479 -9.62 -3.68 0.29
CA ILE A 479 -8.48 -4.57 0.62
C ILE A 479 -7.44 -4.52 -0.50
N LEU A 480 -7.84 -4.71 -1.76
CA LEU A 480 -6.93 -4.62 -2.91
C LEU A 480 -6.17 -3.29 -2.97
N CYS A 481 -6.85 -2.17 -2.67
CA CYS A 481 -6.22 -0.85 -2.57
C CYS A 481 -5.27 -0.75 -1.38
N HIS A 482 -5.64 -1.28 -0.21
CA HIS A 482 -4.79 -1.25 0.97
C HIS A 482 -3.49 -2.03 0.77
N MET A 483 -3.58 -3.18 0.11
CA MET A 483 -2.47 -4.10 -0.11
C MET A 483 -1.60 -3.71 -1.31
N GLY A 484 -1.86 -2.56 -1.94
CA GLY A 484 -1.09 -2.05 -3.09
C GLY A 484 -1.33 -2.79 -4.41
N ILE A 485 -2.32 -3.68 -4.48
CA ILE A 485 -2.62 -4.51 -5.67
C ILE A 485 -3.50 -3.74 -6.67
N TYR A 486 -4.27 -2.76 -6.19
CA TYR A 486 -5.15 -1.96 -7.05
C TYR A 486 -5.03 -0.46 -6.77
N GLN A 487 -4.73 0.32 -7.81
CA GLN A 487 -4.56 1.76 -7.72
C GLN A 487 -5.91 2.49 -7.67
N GLY A 488 -6.22 3.09 -6.52
CA GLY A 488 -7.38 3.96 -6.36
C GLY A 488 -7.58 4.41 -4.92
N LEU A 489 -8.42 5.42 -4.75
CA LEU A 489 -8.85 5.86 -3.43
C LEU A 489 -9.78 4.81 -2.81
N LYS A 490 -9.54 4.47 -1.55
CA LYS A 490 -10.44 3.62 -0.77
C LYS A 490 -11.80 4.32 -0.64
N ASP A 491 -12.87 3.56 -0.71
CA ASP A 491 -14.22 4.08 -0.45
C ASP A 491 -14.45 4.21 1.07
N PHE A 492 -15.33 5.14 1.45
CA PHE A 492 -15.71 5.38 2.84
C PHE A 492 -16.34 4.13 3.49
N ARG A 493 -16.06 3.97 4.78
CA ARG A 493 -16.62 2.93 5.65
C ARG A 493 -17.49 3.56 6.74
N THR A 494 -18.52 2.85 7.15
CA THR A 494 -19.41 3.24 8.24
C THR A 494 -18.92 2.67 9.56
N TYR A 495 -18.37 1.46 9.52
CA TYR A 495 -17.91 0.70 10.66
C TYR A 495 -16.40 0.53 10.64
N TYR A 496 -15.83 0.49 11.84
CA TYR A 496 -14.58 -0.20 12.10
C TYR A 496 -14.95 -1.44 12.91
N PRO A 497 -14.66 -2.66 12.42
CA PRO A 497 -15.21 -3.87 13.00
C PRO A 497 -14.71 -4.05 14.45
N LEU A 498 -15.64 -4.34 15.36
CA LEU A 498 -15.32 -4.67 16.75
C LEU A 498 -14.84 -6.12 16.84
N GLU A 499 -13.80 -6.36 17.63
CA GLU A 499 -13.26 -7.70 17.83
C GLU A 499 -14.23 -8.55 18.68
N VAL A 500 -14.56 -9.73 18.16
CA VAL A 500 -15.39 -10.74 18.82
C VAL A 500 -14.55 -11.99 19.04
N ALA A 501 -14.50 -12.46 20.29
CA ALA A 501 -13.81 -13.68 20.70
C ALA A 501 -14.74 -14.62 21.45
N ASP A 502 -14.19 -15.74 21.91
CA ASP A 502 -14.90 -16.78 22.65
C ASP A 502 -16.18 -17.26 21.95
N VAL A 503 -16.16 -17.37 20.61
CA VAL A 503 -17.34 -17.75 19.82
C VAL A 503 -17.91 -19.09 20.29
N ARG A 504 -19.22 -19.14 20.53
CA ARG A 504 -19.98 -20.33 20.91
C ARG A 504 -20.92 -20.72 19.79
N TYR A 505 -20.79 -21.97 19.37
CA TYR A 505 -21.67 -22.64 18.42
C TYR A 505 -22.61 -23.53 19.24
N GLN A 506 -23.91 -23.24 19.23
CA GLN A 506 -24.91 -24.10 19.86
C GLN A 506 -25.66 -24.87 18.76
N ASP A 507 -25.49 -26.18 18.80
CA ASP A 507 -26.13 -27.13 17.88
C ASP A 507 -27.32 -27.79 18.58
N ALA A 508 -28.36 -28.13 17.81
CA ALA A 508 -29.54 -28.81 18.35
C ALA A 508 -29.15 -30.22 18.80
N GLU A 509 -29.58 -30.66 19.98
CA GLU A 509 -29.31 -32.02 20.44
C GLU A 509 -30.07 -33.06 19.59
N GLU A 510 -31.27 -32.71 19.14
CA GLU A 510 -32.15 -33.57 18.35
C GLU A 510 -32.85 -32.81 17.21
N ASN A 511 -33.35 -33.56 16.22
CA ASN A 511 -34.20 -32.99 15.18
C ASN A 511 -35.44 -32.31 15.79
N GLY A 512 -35.82 -31.16 15.22
CA GLY A 512 -37.01 -30.44 15.67
C GLY A 512 -37.26 -29.13 14.93
N LEU A 513 -38.11 -28.31 15.55
CA LEU A 513 -38.55 -27.01 15.04
C LEU A 513 -37.91 -25.90 15.88
N TRP A 514 -37.03 -25.09 15.29
CA TRP A 514 -36.33 -24.00 15.98
C TRP A 514 -37.14 -22.70 16.00
N TYR A 515 -37.31 -22.14 17.19
CA TYR A 515 -38.02 -20.88 17.44
C TYR A 515 -37.09 -19.90 18.15
N PRO A 516 -36.43 -18.99 17.40
CA PRO A 516 -35.56 -18.01 18.01
C PRO A 516 -36.34 -16.87 18.65
N PHE A 517 -35.92 -16.46 19.84
CA PHE A 517 -36.47 -15.32 20.58
C PHE A 517 -35.64 -14.05 20.40
N LYS A 518 -34.39 -14.19 19.94
CA LYS A 518 -33.46 -13.10 19.64
C LYS A 518 -33.14 -13.04 18.15
N LYS A 519 -32.69 -11.88 17.66
CA LYS A 519 -32.29 -11.66 16.27
C LYS A 519 -30.77 -11.64 16.13
N VAL A 520 -30.29 -11.89 14.92
CA VAL A 520 -28.88 -11.67 14.59
C VAL A 520 -28.51 -10.20 14.78
N GLY A 521 -27.34 -9.95 15.35
CA GLY A 521 -26.87 -8.62 15.76
C GLY A 521 -27.43 -8.14 17.10
N ASP A 522 -28.36 -8.84 17.75
CA ASP A 522 -28.81 -8.48 19.10
C ASP A 522 -27.69 -8.71 20.11
N MET A 523 -27.58 -7.78 21.06
CA MET A 523 -26.77 -7.93 22.26
C MET A 523 -27.51 -8.87 23.24
N ILE A 524 -26.76 -9.77 23.86
CA ILE A 524 -27.28 -10.76 24.81
C ILE A 524 -26.53 -10.68 26.13
N GLN A 525 -27.22 -11.07 27.21
CA GLN A 525 -26.65 -11.19 28.55
C GLN A 525 -26.55 -12.66 28.95
N GLU A 526 -25.61 -13.00 29.82
CA GLU A 526 -25.54 -14.32 30.45
C GLU A 526 -26.90 -14.71 31.04
N GLY A 527 -27.37 -15.91 30.70
CA GLY A 527 -28.67 -16.43 31.10
C GLY A 527 -29.85 -16.03 30.23
N ASP A 528 -29.66 -15.22 29.19
CA ASP A 528 -30.71 -14.94 28.22
C ASP A 528 -31.14 -16.22 27.49
N ILE A 529 -32.45 -16.46 27.39
CA ILE A 529 -32.99 -17.51 26.52
C ILE A 529 -32.97 -17.02 25.07
N LEU A 530 -32.18 -17.68 24.24
CA LEU A 530 -31.97 -17.32 22.83
C LEU A 530 -33.06 -17.88 21.92
N GLY A 531 -33.59 -19.05 22.27
CA GLY A 531 -34.67 -19.73 21.54
C GLY A 531 -34.91 -21.13 22.08
N GLU A 532 -35.78 -21.87 21.40
CA GLU A 532 -36.11 -23.24 21.78
C GLU A 532 -36.37 -24.15 20.57
N VAL A 533 -36.08 -25.43 20.74
CA VAL A 533 -36.46 -26.49 19.81
C VAL A 533 -37.74 -27.14 20.30
N ARG A 534 -38.74 -27.26 19.43
CA ARG A 534 -40.00 -27.95 19.73
C ARG A 534 -40.18 -29.19 18.85
N ASP A 535 -40.99 -30.13 19.33
CA ASP A 535 -41.50 -31.23 18.52
C ASP A 535 -42.64 -30.77 17.59
N TYR A 536 -43.17 -31.70 16.79
CA TYR A 536 -44.25 -31.43 15.83
C TYR A 536 -45.63 -31.18 16.46
N GLU A 537 -45.78 -31.42 17.77
CA GLU A 537 -46.98 -31.09 18.55
C GLU A 537 -46.82 -29.74 19.30
N GLY A 538 -45.65 -29.09 19.16
CA GLY A 538 -45.34 -27.80 19.78
C GLY A 538 -44.82 -27.91 21.22
N LYS A 539 -44.46 -29.11 21.70
CA LYS A 539 -43.85 -29.28 23.01
C LYS A 539 -42.35 -28.96 22.94
N VAL A 540 -41.86 -28.18 23.91
CA VAL A 540 -40.44 -27.84 24.04
C VAL A 540 -39.62 -29.11 24.31
N LYS A 541 -38.58 -29.30 23.50
CA LYS A 541 -37.58 -30.36 23.62
C LYS A 541 -36.30 -29.84 24.25
N GLU A 542 -35.85 -28.66 23.81
CA GLU A 542 -34.56 -28.08 24.16
C GLU A 542 -34.70 -26.56 24.26
N VAL A 543 -33.96 -25.94 25.17
CA VAL A 543 -33.91 -24.48 25.34
C VAL A 543 -32.45 -24.05 25.23
N SER A 544 -32.20 -23.06 24.37
CA SER A 544 -30.88 -22.47 24.19
C SER A 544 -30.73 -21.25 25.09
N GLU A 545 -29.69 -21.26 25.93
CA GLU A 545 -29.37 -20.23 26.90
C GLU A 545 -27.98 -19.64 26.60
N ALA A 546 -27.83 -18.33 26.76
CA ALA A 546 -26.55 -17.64 26.61
C ALA A 546 -25.61 -17.94 27.80
N GLU A 547 -24.43 -18.48 27.51
CA GLU A 547 -23.40 -18.79 28.50
C GLU A 547 -22.66 -17.54 29.02
N PHE A 548 -22.77 -16.41 28.32
CA PHE A 548 -22.11 -15.15 28.65
C PHE A 548 -22.68 -13.98 27.84
N ASP A 549 -22.34 -12.76 28.27
CA ASP A 549 -22.63 -11.53 27.54
C ASP A 549 -21.94 -11.46 26.18
N GLY A 550 -22.66 -11.04 25.14
CA GLY A 550 -22.12 -11.01 23.79
C GLY A 550 -23.07 -10.47 22.72
N VAL A 551 -22.81 -10.86 21.48
CA VAL A 551 -23.63 -10.56 20.31
C VAL A 551 -23.91 -11.83 19.49
N ILE A 552 -25.14 -11.96 19.00
CA ILE A 552 -25.50 -13.06 18.08
C ILE A 552 -24.94 -12.75 16.68
N LEU A 553 -24.06 -13.62 16.19
CA LEU A 553 -23.45 -13.48 14.87
C LEU A 553 -24.37 -14.06 13.78
N TYR A 554 -24.79 -15.31 13.96
CA TYR A 554 -25.68 -16.00 13.04
C TYR A 554 -26.56 -17.03 13.74
N GLN A 555 -27.61 -17.47 13.05
CA GLN A 555 -28.52 -18.51 13.53
C GLN A 555 -29.29 -19.15 12.38
N THR A 556 -29.81 -20.36 12.60
CA THR A 556 -30.76 -21.00 11.70
C THR A 556 -32.03 -20.14 11.60
N GLY A 557 -32.33 -19.69 10.38
CA GLY A 557 -33.46 -18.82 10.07
C GLY A 557 -34.67 -19.53 9.49
N THR A 558 -34.52 -20.80 9.11
CA THR A 558 -35.61 -21.70 8.72
C THR A 558 -36.17 -22.44 9.94
N LEU A 559 -37.34 -23.07 9.80
CA LEU A 559 -38.00 -23.72 10.93
C LEU A 559 -37.28 -25.01 11.37
N GLN A 560 -36.61 -25.72 10.44
CA GLN A 560 -36.04 -27.03 10.71
C GLN A 560 -34.64 -26.91 11.32
N VAL A 561 -34.38 -27.68 12.37
CA VAL A 561 -33.02 -28.01 12.84
C VAL A 561 -32.83 -29.52 12.86
N VAL A 562 -31.60 -29.95 12.60
CA VAL A 562 -31.19 -31.36 12.64
C VAL A 562 -30.32 -31.61 13.87
N GLY A 563 -30.40 -32.81 14.44
CA GLY A 563 -29.58 -33.18 15.60
C GLY A 563 -28.08 -33.12 15.26
N ASN A 564 -27.31 -32.49 16.15
CA ASN A 564 -25.93 -32.05 15.97
C ASN A 564 -25.74 -31.06 14.79
N GLY A 565 -26.77 -30.30 14.44
CA GLY A 565 -26.71 -29.23 13.45
C GLY A 565 -26.88 -27.85 14.08
N PRO A 566 -26.46 -26.79 13.39
CA PRO A 566 -26.40 -25.44 13.96
C PRO A 566 -27.78 -24.88 14.32
N MET A 567 -27.87 -24.21 15.47
CA MET A 567 -29.03 -23.39 15.87
C MET A 567 -28.67 -21.91 15.93
N VAL A 568 -27.68 -21.55 16.73
CA VAL A 568 -27.31 -20.17 17.01
C VAL A 568 -25.83 -20.07 17.39
N THR A 569 -25.20 -19.02 16.89
CA THR A 569 -23.80 -18.71 17.20
C THR A 569 -23.69 -17.28 17.70
N TYR A 570 -23.01 -17.10 18.82
CA TYR A 570 -22.75 -15.80 19.44
C TYR A 570 -21.32 -15.73 19.96
N GLY A 571 -20.82 -14.52 20.18
CA GLY A 571 -19.47 -14.32 20.69
C GLY A 571 -19.38 -13.12 21.62
N ARG A 572 -18.34 -13.10 22.45
CA ARG A 572 -18.06 -12.02 23.38
C ARG A 572 -17.38 -10.87 22.64
N ILE A 573 -17.92 -9.66 22.77
CA ILE A 573 -17.23 -8.46 22.30
C ILE A 573 -16.02 -8.24 23.21
N VAL A 574 -14.82 -8.28 22.64
CA VAL A 574 -13.59 -8.10 23.40
C VAL A 574 -13.36 -6.62 23.60
N SER A 575 -13.64 -6.11 24.80
CA SER A 575 -13.21 -4.77 25.24
C SER A 575 -11.83 -4.82 25.91
N ARG A 576 -10.90 -5.58 25.35
CA ARG A 576 -9.53 -5.65 25.86
C ARG A 576 -8.62 -5.22 24.73
N TYR A 577 -7.91 -4.13 24.96
CA TYR A 577 -7.09 -3.43 23.98
C TYR A 577 -7.90 -2.58 23.00
N ASP A 578 -7.86 -1.27 23.21
CA ASP A 578 -8.29 -0.34 22.19
C ASP A 578 -7.11 -0.08 21.26
N GLU A 579 -7.07 -0.73 20.10
CA GLU A 579 -5.98 -0.58 19.13
C GLU A 579 -5.84 0.83 18.58
N ARG A 580 -6.87 1.69 18.74
CA ARG A 580 -6.73 3.13 18.51
C ARG A 580 -5.64 3.69 19.41
N LYS A 581 -5.51 3.21 20.66
CA LYS A 581 -4.44 3.61 21.58
C LYS A 581 -3.06 3.20 21.06
N GLU A 582 -2.90 2.01 20.49
CA GLU A 582 -1.62 1.58 19.90
C GLU A 582 -1.26 2.42 18.66
N ARG A 583 -2.23 2.73 17.81
CA ARG A 583 -2.03 3.66 16.68
C ARG A 583 -1.69 5.08 17.13
N ILE A 584 -2.33 5.57 18.19
CA ILE A 584 -2.02 6.85 18.83
C ILE A 584 -0.58 6.82 19.35
N VAL A 585 -0.18 5.76 20.07
CA VAL A 585 1.18 5.60 20.58
C VAL A 585 2.19 5.60 19.44
N ASN A 586 2.03 4.74 18.42
CA ASN A 586 2.93 4.66 17.27
C ASN A 586 3.02 5.99 16.51
N TYR A 587 1.90 6.71 16.35
CA TYR A 587 1.90 8.03 15.73
C TYR A 587 2.73 9.04 16.55
N TRP A 588 2.59 9.04 17.87
CA TRP A 588 3.33 9.95 18.75
C TRP A 588 4.79 9.55 18.93
N GLU A 589 5.13 8.26 18.89
CA GLU A 589 6.53 7.77 18.88
C GLU A 589 7.28 8.34 17.69
N LYS A 590 6.73 8.23 16.47
CA LYS A 590 7.29 8.82 15.24
C LYS A 590 7.50 10.34 15.33
N ARG A 591 6.75 11.01 16.21
CA ARG A 591 6.75 12.47 16.37
C ARG A 591 7.58 12.98 17.55
N SER A 592 7.98 12.08 18.44
CA SER A 592 8.53 12.40 19.76
C SER A 592 9.73 13.36 19.70
N ASP A 593 10.65 13.15 18.75
CA ASP A 593 11.84 14.00 18.56
C ASP A 593 11.49 15.43 18.12
N SER A 594 10.65 15.56 17.08
CA SER A 594 10.19 16.88 16.61
C SER A 594 9.39 17.64 17.68
N PHE A 595 8.62 16.90 18.49
CA PHE A 595 7.81 17.47 19.56
C PHE A 595 8.68 17.92 20.75
N LEU A 596 9.77 17.21 21.05
CA LEU A 596 10.75 17.60 22.07
C LEU A 596 11.36 18.97 21.73
N GLU A 597 11.89 19.14 20.52
CA GLU A 597 12.50 20.41 20.10
C GLU A 597 11.49 21.56 20.10
N GLN A 598 10.24 21.29 19.71
CA GLN A 598 9.16 22.28 19.80
C GLN A 598 8.86 22.68 21.26
N ARG A 599 8.75 21.73 22.20
CA ARG A 599 8.47 22.05 23.61
C ARG A 599 9.64 22.72 24.31
N ARG A 600 10.88 22.35 23.97
CA ARG A 600 12.10 23.04 24.38
C ARG A 600 12.04 24.53 24.00
N ALA A 601 11.74 24.84 22.73
CA ALA A 601 11.61 26.22 22.27
C ALA A 601 10.40 26.95 22.90
N GLU A 602 9.28 26.26 23.13
CA GLU A 602 8.09 26.84 23.76
C GLU A 602 8.37 27.29 25.21
N LEU A 603 9.15 26.50 25.98
CA LEU A 603 9.50 26.80 27.37
C LEU A 603 10.32 28.09 27.51
N HIS A 604 11.11 28.45 26.49
CA HIS A 604 11.92 29.68 26.46
C HIS A 604 11.23 30.83 25.71
N SER A 605 9.94 30.71 25.42
CA SER A 605 9.16 31.74 24.72
C SER A 605 8.26 32.54 25.68
N ALA A 606 7.80 33.71 25.23
CA ALA A 606 6.75 34.47 25.93
C ALA A 606 5.43 33.70 26.09
N MET A 607 5.24 32.57 25.39
CA MET A 607 4.08 31.71 25.58
C MET A 607 4.11 30.93 26.90
N ALA A 608 5.29 30.61 27.43
CA ALA A 608 5.42 29.98 28.74
C ALA A 608 4.83 30.87 29.85
N ASP A 609 5.17 32.16 29.86
CA ASP A 609 4.64 33.13 30.82
C ASP A 609 3.12 33.30 30.69
N ARG A 610 2.61 33.30 29.46
CA ARG A 610 1.16 33.38 29.17
C ARG A 610 0.43 32.17 29.72
N TRP A 611 0.90 30.95 29.45
CA TRP A 611 0.33 29.73 30.00
C TRP A 611 0.38 29.70 31.53
N MET A 612 1.51 30.07 32.12
CA MET A 612 1.66 30.11 33.58
C MET A 612 0.66 31.07 34.22
N LYS A 613 0.48 32.26 33.65
CA LYS A 613 -0.50 33.25 34.12
C LYS A 613 -1.93 32.72 34.06
N GLU A 614 -2.31 32.08 32.95
CA GLU A 614 -3.66 31.53 32.78
C GLU A 614 -3.92 30.38 33.75
N ILE A 615 -2.96 29.47 33.97
CA ILE A 615 -3.10 28.36 34.92
C ILE A 615 -3.16 28.87 36.36
N GLN A 616 -2.26 29.79 36.76
CA GLN A 616 -2.24 30.37 38.11
C GLN A 616 -3.57 31.02 38.47
N ALA A 617 -4.17 31.78 37.54
CA ALA A 617 -5.46 32.43 37.77
C ALA A 617 -6.61 31.45 38.08
N GLN A 618 -6.46 30.16 37.78
CA GLN A 618 -7.48 29.13 38.03
C GLN A 618 -7.20 28.29 39.28
N LEU A 619 -6.01 28.40 39.87
CA LEU A 619 -5.64 27.67 41.09
C LEU A 619 -6.42 28.22 42.29
N PRO A 620 -6.75 27.37 43.28
CA PRO A 620 -7.62 27.78 44.39
C PRO A 620 -6.94 28.69 45.43
N ASP A 621 -5.60 28.76 45.50
CA ASP A 621 -4.84 29.62 46.42
C ASP A 621 -3.41 29.86 45.89
N ASP A 622 -3.05 31.12 45.62
CA ASP A 622 -1.75 31.53 45.08
C ASP A 622 -0.56 31.27 46.04
N ASN A 623 -0.82 31.10 47.34
CA ASN A 623 0.22 30.92 48.35
C ASN A 623 0.49 29.45 48.71
N LYS A 624 -0.26 28.51 48.14
CA LYS A 624 -0.16 27.08 48.46
C LYS A 624 0.55 26.31 47.36
N LYS A 625 1.42 25.37 47.76
CA LYS A 625 1.96 24.35 46.84
C LYS A 625 0.96 23.19 46.75
N PHE A 626 0.73 22.72 45.54
CA PHE A 626 -0.31 21.74 45.22
C PHE A 626 0.35 20.47 44.70
N ARG A 627 -0.30 19.34 44.93
CA ARG A 627 0.01 18.11 44.22
C ARG A 627 -0.81 18.07 42.94
N ILE A 628 -0.14 18.16 41.79
CA ILE A 628 -0.76 18.31 40.48
C ILE A 628 -0.50 17.06 39.63
N LEU A 629 -1.54 16.57 38.95
CA LEU A 629 -1.41 15.56 37.90
C LEU A 629 -1.57 16.25 36.54
N ASP A 630 -0.56 16.14 35.70
CA ASP A 630 -0.58 16.57 34.30
C ASP A 630 -0.87 15.33 33.42
N VAL A 631 -2.10 15.23 32.92
CA VAL A 631 -2.56 14.06 32.16
C VAL A 631 -2.34 14.29 30.67
N GLY A 632 -1.68 13.35 30.00
CA GLY A 632 -1.24 13.50 28.61
C GLY A 632 -0.15 14.55 28.48
N CYS A 633 0.87 14.45 29.35
CA CYS A 633 1.87 15.50 29.50
C CYS A 633 2.77 15.67 28.26
N GLY A 634 2.78 14.71 27.32
CA GLY A 634 3.70 14.68 26.19
C GLY A 634 5.15 14.81 26.67
N ALA A 635 5.92 15.70 26.06
CA ALA A 635 7.29 16.04 26.48
C ALA A 635 7.37 16.94 27.74
N GLY A 636 6.31 17.04 28.55
CA GLY A 636 6.38 17.57 29.92
C GLY A 636 6.24 19.08 30.10
N PHE A 637 5.70 19.82 29.12
CA PHE A 637 5.66 21.30 29.15
C PHE A 637 4.96 21.88 30.40
N PHE A 638 3.71 21.50 30.68
CA PHE A 638 2.99 21.97 31.88
C PHE A 638 3.61 21.41 33.16
N THR A 639 3.98 20.13 33.15
CA THR A 639 4.68 19.47 34.25
C THR A 639 5.90 20.28 34.72
N ILE A 640 6.77 20.69 33.78
CA ILE A 640 8.00 21.45 34.06
C ILE A 640 7.69 22.87 34.55
N LEU A 641 6.78 23.61 33.87
CA LEU A 641 6.44 24.97 34.28
C LEU A 641 5.88 25.04 35.70
N LEU A 642 4.96 24.13 36.02
CA LEU A 642 4.33 24.07 37.35
C LEU A 642 5.33 23.62 38.44
N ALA A 643 6.26 22.74 38.10
CA ALA A 643 7.33 22.33 39.01
C ALA A 643 8.31 23.47 39.29
N LYS A 644 8.69 24.28 38.28
CA LYS A 644 9.60 25.43 38.46
C LYS A 644 9.05 26.51 39.38
N VAL A 645 7.73 26.65 39.48
CA VAL A 645 7.08 27.54 40.46
C VAL A 645 6.82 26.84 41.80
N GLY A 646 7.32 25.61 42.01
CA GLY A 646 7.39 24.91 43.28
C GLY A 646 6.21 24.00 43.64
N HIS A 647 5.33 23.66 42.68
CA HIS A 647 4.31 22.63 42.91
C HIS A 647 4.92 21.22 42.83
N GLN A 648 4.29 20.23 43.46
CA GLN A 648 4.67 18.83 43.29
C GLN A 648 3.87 18.27 42.10
N VAL A 649 4.54 18.01 40.98
CA VAL A 649 3.86 17.65 39.73
C VAL A 649 4.27 16.27 39.26
N THR A 650 3.26 15.46 38.93
CA THR A 650 3.43 14.17 38.26
C THR A 650 2.84 14.27 36.86
N GLY A 651 3.64 14.07 35.83
CA GLY A 651 3.20 13.98 34.44
C GLY A 651 2.99 12.53 34.01
N ILE A 652 1.88 12.24 33.35
CA ILE A 652 1.62 10.92 32.75
C ILE A 652 1.31 11.02 31.27
N ASP A 653 1.82 10.05 30.51
CA ASP A 653 1.56 9.91 29.07
C ASP A 653 1.60 8.43 28.70
N LEU A 654 0.81 8.03 27.70
CA LEU A 654 0.77 6.64 27.26
C LEU A 654 2.00 6.26 26.42
N THR A 655 2.65 7.23 25.77
CA THR A 655 3.78 7.00 24.87
C THR A 655 5.12 6.98 25.64
N PRO A 656 5.87 5.86 25.63
CA PRO A 656 7.14 5.75 26.35
C PRO A 656 8.19 6.79 25.95
N ASP A 657 8.31 7.08 24.65
CA ASP A 657 9.28 8.07 24.14
C ASP A 657 8.94 9.50 24.57
N MET A 658 7.65 9.84 24.73
CA MET A 658 7.24 11.14 25.28
C MET A 658 7.72 11.31 26.72
N ILE A 659 7.56 10.28 27.54
CA ILE A 659 8.04 10.28 28.94
C ILE A 659 9.56 10.35 29.02
N LYS A 660 10.26 9.66 28.12
CA LYS A 660 11.73 9.76 28.02
C LYS A 660 12.16 11.19 27.70
N ASN A 661 11.54 11.82 26.71
CA ASN A 661 11.82 13.19 26.29
C ASN A 661 11.46 14.20 27.38
N ALA A 662 10.36 13.98 28.10
CA ALA A 662 9.95 14.82 29.23
C ALA A 662 10.96 14.79 30.38
N LYS A 663 11.50 13.61 30.71
CA LYS A 663 12.57 13.46 31.72
C LYS A 663 13.84 14.20 31.32
N GLN A 664 14.26 14.07 30.06
CA GLN A 664 15.40 14.81 29.53
C GLN A 664 15.21 16.32 29.65
N LEU A 665 14.06 16.83 29.20
CA LEU A 665 13.79 18.27 29.22
C LEU A 665 13.69 18.81 30.67
N ALA A 666 13.15 18.03 31.60
CA ALA A 666 13.11 18.41 33.01
C ALA A 666 14.50 18.47 33.66
N GLU A 667 15.42 17.57 33.29
CA GLU A 667 16.82 17.63 33.72
C GLU A 667 17.52 18.88 33.19
N GLU A 668 17.32 19.22 31.91
CA GLU A 668 17.86 20.43 31.27
C GLU A 668 17.33 21.72 31.93
N GLU A 669 16.05 21.74 32.30
CA GLU A 669 15.39 22.87 32.95
C GLU A 669 15.58 22.92 34.48
N GLN A 670 16.27 21.94 35.05
CA GLN A 670 16.48 21.78 36.49
C GLN A 670 15.15 21.79 37.29
N ALA A 671 14.13 21.13 36.76
CA ALA A 671 12.80 21.05 37.37
C ALA A 671 12.64 19.73 38.15
N GLU A 672 12.21 19.82 39.42
CA GLU A 672 11.92 18.65 40.25
C GLU A 672 10.48 18.17 40.03
N CYS A 673 10.29 17.17 39.16
CA CYS A 673 9.00 16.56 38.87
C CYS A 673 9.09 15.05 38.59
N GLU A 674 7.96 14.37 38.64
CA GLU A 674 7.86 12.93 38.38
C GLU A 674 7.18 12.66 37.03
N PHE A 675 7.63 11.62 36.32
CA PHE A 675 7.00 11.18 35.07
C PHE A 675 6.81 9.67 35.04
N ALA A 676 5.64 9.23 34.58
CA ALA A 676 5.30 7.81 34.42
C ALA A 676 4.58 7.53 33.09
N VAL A 677 4.91 6.38 32.48
CA VAL A 677 4.14 5.86 31.35
C VAL A 677 2.84 5.31 31.90
N MET A 678 1.70 5.89 31.54
CA MET A 678 0.41 5.52 32.11
C MET A 678 -0.75 5.95 31.21
N ASP A 679 -1.81 5.15 31.20
CA ASP A 679 -3.04 5.44 30.45
C ASP A 679 -3.87 6.52 31.15
N ALA A 680 -4.14 7.61 30.44
CA ALA A 680 -5.01 8.68 30.90
C ALA A 680 -6.43 8.20 31.23
N GLU A 681 -6.91 7.12 30.59
CA GLU A 681 -8.21 6.52 30.88
C GLU A 681 -8.19 5.58 32.08
N ASN A 682 -7.01 5.16 32.56
CA ASN A 682 -6.86 4.21 33.67
C ASN A 682 -5.66 4.59 34.56
N PRO A 683 -5.65 5.77 35.19
CA PRO A 683 -4.54 6.23 36.02
C PRO A 683 -4.41 5.38 37.30
N GLU A 684 -3.24 4.77 37.51
CA GLU A 684 -2.93 3.87 38.64
C GLU A 684 -2.59 4.62 39.94
N PHE A 685 -3.36 5.65 40.27
CA PHE A 685 -3.23 6.40 41.52
C PHE A 685 -4.39 6.10 42.48
N PRO A 686 -4.15 6.17 43.81
CA PRO A 686 -5.22 6.10 44.80
C PRO A 686 -6.27 7.21 44.62
N ASP A 687 -7.48 6.95 45.10
CA ASP A 687 -8.56 7.94 45.09
C ASP A 687 -8.17 9.20 45.91
N GLY A 688 -8.54 10.38 45.41
CA GLY A 688 -8.29 11.64 46.12
C GLY A 688 -6.80 11.95 46.37
N THR A 689 -5.93 11.60 45.42
CA THR A 689 -4.49 11.82 45.49
C THR A 689 -4.10 13.26 45.19
N PHE A 690 -4.70 13.87 44.16
CA PHE A 690 -4.25 15.16 43.60
C PHE A 690 -5.16 16.33 44.02
N ASP A 691 -4.55 17.49 44.26
CA ASP A 691 -5.28 18.74 44.53
C ASP A 691 -5.77 19.39 43.22
N VAL A 692 -4.99 19.23 42.15
CA VAL A 692 -5.31 19.77 40.82
C VAL A 692 -5.00 18.71 39.76
N ILE A 693 -5.86 18.60 38.75
CA ILE A 693 -5.60 17.87 37.52
C ILE A 693 -5.58 18.86 36.38
N VAL A 694 -4.55 18.80 35.53
CA VAL A 694 -4.42 19.62 34.34
C VAL A 694 -4.25 18.73 33.11
N SER A 695 -4.81 19.14 31.98
CA SER A 695 -4.66 18.48 30.69
C SER A 695 -4.64 19.53 29.58
N ARG A 696 -3.82 19.30 28.54
CA ARG A 696 -3.74 20.14 27.33
C ARG A 696 -3.80 19.27 26.09
N ASN A 697 -4.76 19.54 25.20
CA ASN A 697 -4.88 18.88 23.89
C ASN A 697 -4.87 17.35 23.96
N LEU A 698 -5.52 16.77 24.97
CA LEU A 698 -5.55 15.33 25.19
C LEU A 698 -6.91 14.71 24.88
N THR A 699 -8.02 15.31 25.31
CA THR A 699 -9.32 14.61 25.29
C THR A 699 -9.80 14.31 23.88
N TRP A 700 -9.36 15.07 22.87
CA TRP A 700 -9.65 14.76 21.47
C TRP A 700 -8.93 13.49 20.96
N THR A 701 -7.89 13.01 21.64
CA THR A 701 -7.16 11.77 21.29
C THR A 701 -7.67 10.55 22.06
N LEU A 702 -8.52 10.72 23.07
CA LEU A 702 -8.96 9.59 23.92
C LEU A 702 -10.16 8.87 23.31
N PRO A 703 -10.11 7.54 23.17
CA PRO A 703 -11.26 6.76 22.73
C PRO A 703 -12.51 6.82 23.62
N HIS A 704 -12.30 6.90 24.95
CA HIS A 704 -13.36 6.84 25.96
C HIS A 704 -13.30 8.03 26.93
N VAL A 705 -13.40 9.26 26.41
CA VAL A 705 -13.29 10.52 27.19
C VAL A 705 -14.18 10.55 28.43
N LYS A 706 -15.42 10.04 28.34
CA LYS A 706 -16.34 9.99 29.50
C LYS A 706 -15.79 9.13 30.64
N HIS A 707 -15.15 8.00 30.31
CA HIS A 707 -14.49 7.14 31.28
C HIS A 707 -13.25 7.84 31.87
N ALA A 708 -12.44 8.48 31.01
CA ALA A 708 -11.29 9.27 31.44
C ALA A 708 -11.67 10.34 32.46
N TYR A 709 -12.71 11.15 32.19
CA TYR A 709 -13.20 12.13 33.15
C TYR A 709 -13.63 11.49 34.48
N GLY A 710 -14.28 10.33 34.45
CA GLY A 710 -14.63 9.59 35.67
C GLY A 710 -13.39 9.24 36.50
N GLU A 711 -12.34 8.73 35.87
CA GLU A 711 -11.10 8.35 36.53
C GLU A 711 -10.27 9.56 37.02
N TRP A 712 -10.26 10.65 36.26
CA TRP A 712 -9.62 11.90 36.69
C TRP A 712 -10.31 12.43 37.93
N LEU A 713 -11.65 12.47 37.92
CA LEU A 713 -12.41 12.85 39.09
C LEU A 713 -12.15 11.87 40.25
N ARG A 714 -12.03 10.56 40.03
CA ARG A 714 -11.70 9.59 41.10
C ARG A 714 -10.41 9.97 41.82
N VAL A 715 -9.33 10.23 41.08
CA VAL A 715 -8.01 10.58 41.66
C VAL A 715 -7.92 12.03 42.17
N LEU A 716 -8.87 12.90 41.81
CA LEU A 716 -8.99 14.26 42.33
C LEU A 716 -9.56 14.27 43.76
N LYS A 717 -8.99 15.10 44.65
CA LYS A 717 -9.52 15.32 45.99
C LYS A 717 -10.89 16.00 45.96
N LYS A 718 -11.66 15.81 47.03
CA LYS A 718 -12.84 16.66 47.30
C LYS A 718 -12.37 18.10 47.51
N GLY A 719 -12.98 19.05 46.82
CA GLY A 719 -12.56 20.44 46.70
C GLY A 719 -11.41 20.67 45.72
N GLY A 720 -10.93 19.63 45.02
CA GLY A 720 -9.86 19.74 44.04
C GLY A 720 -10.36 20.30 42.70
N VAL A 721 -9.44 20.83 41.90
CA VAL A 721 -9.76 21.52 40.63
C VAL A 721 -9.32 20.68 39.44
N LEU A 722 -10.19 20.52 38.45
CA LEU A 722 -9.85 20.01 37.12
C LEU A 722 -9.78 21.17 36.13
N LEU A 723 -8.66 21.28 35.40
CA LEU A 723 -8.42 22.21 34.31
C LEU A 723 -8.18 21.42 33.02
N ASN A 724 -9.09 21.53 32.05
CA ASN A 724 -8.90 20.92 30.73
C ASN A 724 -8.85 22.01 29.66
N PHE A 725 -7.70 22.12 29.00
CA PHE A 725 -7.46 23.04 27.89
C PHE A 725 -7.49 22.25 26.57
N ASP A 726 -8.55 22.41 25.78
CA ASP A 726 -8.74 21.61 24.57
C ASP A 726 -9.48 22.39 23.47
N ALA A 727 -9.66 21.79 22.31
CA ALA A 727 -10.32 22.41 21.16
C ALA A 727 -11.33 21.46 20.51
N ASN A 728 -12.21 22.01 19.68
CA ASN A 728 -13.07 21.21 18.81
C ASN A 728 -12.31 20.77 17.55
N TYR A 729 -11.35 19.87 17.70
CA TYR A 729 -10.53 19.38 16.59
C TYR A 729 -11.32 18.52 15.59
N GLY A 730 -12.46 17.96 15.99
CA GLY A 730 -13.32 17.12 15.14
C GLY A 730 -13.77 17.82 13.84
N ILE A 731 -14.02 19.13 13.91
CA ILE A 731 -14.52 19.94 12.79
C ILE A 731 -13.42 20.61 11.94
N THR A 732 -12.14 20.52 12.35
CA THR A 732 -11.01 21.16 11.65
C THR A 732 -10.32 20.17 10.73
N ASP A 733 -9.98 20.51 9.49
CA ASP A 733 -9.15 19.66 8.62
C ASP A 733 -7.66 19.97 8.82
N PHE A 734 -6.90 19.04 9.41
CA PHE A 734 -5.47 19.22 9.67
C PHE A 734 -4.58 19.12 8.44
N SER A 735 -5.13 18.73 7.28
CA SER A 735 -4.39 18.70 6.01
C SER A 735 -4.38 20.04 5.28
N ASN A 736 -5.22 21.00 5.71
CA ASN A 736 -5.25 22.35 5.14
C ASN A 736 -4.26 23.26 5.89
N VAL A 737 -3.12 23.53 5.25
CA VAL A 737 -2.02 24.35 5.79
C VAL A 737 -1.90 25.73 5.12
N GLU A 738 -2.83 26.10 4.22
CA GLU A 738 -2.73 27.31 3.39
C GLU A 738 -2.61 28.62 4.20
N ASP A 739 -3.14 28.64 5.42
CA ASP A 739 -3.15 29.81 6.33
C ASP A 739 -2.12 29.73 7.48
N LEU A 740 -1.23 28.73 7.46
CA LEU A 740 -0.22 28.48 8.52
C LEU A 740 1.15 29.07 8.15
N PRO A 741 1.93 29.58 9.12
CA PRO A 741 3.30 30.07 8.90
C PRO A 741 4.21 29.01 8.26
N GLU A 742 5.15 29.40 7.39
CA GLU A 742 6.07 28.44 6.72
C GLU A 742 6.84 27.54 7.70
N ASN A 743 7.17 28.05 8.89
CA ASN A 743 7.85 27.34 9.96
C ASN A 743 6.91 26.59 10.94
N HIS A 744 5.62 26.48 10.61
CA HIS A 744 4.63 25.81 11.45
C HIS A 744 4.86 24.30 11.49
N ALA A 745 4.63 23.68 12.65
CA ALA A 745 4.87 22.25 12.87
C ALA A 745 4.11 21.30 11.91
N HIS A 746 3.03 21.77 11.27
CA HIS A 746 2.30 21.01 10.23
C HIS A 746 2.99 21.04 8.86
N ASN A 747 3.74 22.09 8.53
CA ASN A 747 4.47 22.22 7.27
C ASN A 747 5.75 21.37 7.22
N MET A 748 6.22 20.92 8.39
CA MET A 748 7.39 20.06 8.55
C MET A 748 7.06 18.56 8.48
N LEU A 749 5.80 18.18 8.17
CA LEU A 749 5.34 16.80 8.11
C LEU A 749 5.17 16.31 6.68
N GLY A 750 5.51 15.04 6.45
CA GLY A 750 5.12 14.35 5.22
C GLY A 750 3.60 14.22 5.07
N SER A 751 3.12 14.23 3.82
CA SER A 751 1.69 14.12 3.47
C SER A 751 1.03 12.83 3.98
N GLU A 752 1.82 11.77 4.18
CA GLU A 752 1.37 10.48 4.72
C GLU A 752 1.04 10.57 6.23
N MET A 753 1.88 11.23 7.03
CA MET A 753 1.63 11.43 8.46
C MET A 753 0.44 12.34 8.74
N MET A 754 0.18 13.34 7.87
CA MET A 754 -1.01 14.18 7.98
C MET A 754 -2.29 13.38 7.72
N ARG A 755 -2.26 12.43 6.79
CA ARG A 755 -3.39 11.51 6.56
C ARG A 755 -3.59 10.55 7.73
N GLU A 756 -2.52 9.98 8.28
CA GLU A 756 -2.58 9.09 9.45
C GLU A 756 -3.22 9.80 10.66
N CYS A 757 -2.90 11.09 10.88
CA CYS A 757 -3.52 11.93 11.90
C CYS A 757 -5.03 12.11 11.70
N GLU A 758 -5.46 12.45 10.49
CA GLU A 758 -6.88 12.61 10.16
C GLU A 758 -7.66 11.31 10.27
N GLU A 759 -7.04 10.18 9.91
CA GLU A 759 -7.64 8.86 10.08
C GLU A 759 -7.85 8.50 11.55
N ILE A 760 -6.86 8.71 12.42
CA ILE A 760 -6.98 8.49 13.87
C ILE A 760 -8.10 9.38 14.42
N LYS A 761 -8.08 10.68 14.09
CA LYS A 761 -9.10 11.64 14.56
C LYS A 761 -10.51 11.21 14.20
N ARG A 762 -10.74 10.76 12.96
CA ARG A 762 -12.07 10.33 12.48
C ARG A 762 -12.60 9.05 13.15
N GLN A 763 -11.73 8.25 13.76
CA GLN A 763 -12.10 7.02 14.47
C GLN A 763 -12.50 7.24 15.93
N LEU A 764 -12.30 8.44 16.46
CA LEU A 764 -12.58 8.77 17.85
C LEU A 764 -13.99 9.36 17.96
N PRO A 765 -14.90 8.78 18.79
CA PRO A 765 -16.27 9.27 18.94
C PRO A 765 -16.34 10.75 19.30
N ILE A 766 -15.35 11.22 20.05
CA ILE A 766 -15.24 12.62 20.50
C ILE A 766 -15.21 13.63 19.35
N SER A 767 -14.71 13.23 18.18
CA SER A 767 -14.62 14.06 16.98
C SER A 767 -15.97 14.34 16.32
N SER A 768 -17.01 13.56 16.66
CA SER A 768 -18.37 13.75 16.14
C SER A 768 -19.22 14.71 16.99
N TYR A 769 -18.74 15.09 18.16
CA TYR A 769 -19.49 15.94 19.10
C TYR A 769 -19.13 17.42 18.96
N SER A 770 -20.08 18.29 19.29
CA SER A 770 -19.82 19.73 19.41
C SER A 770 -19.14 20.04 20.74
N ARG A 771 -17.88 20.49 20.69
CA ARG A 771 -17.06 20.81 21.87
C ARG A 771 -16.96 22.34 22.04
N PRO A 772 -17.07 22.90 23.26
CA PRO A 772 -17.14 22.20 24.55
C PRO A 772 -18.55 21.80 25.04
N ALA A 773 -19.60 21.93 24.22
CA ALA A 773 -20.98 21.66 24.68
C ALA A 773 -21.15 20.23 25.24
N TRP A 774 -20.59 19.24 24.55
CA TRP A 774 -20.60 17.85 24.99
C TRP A 774 -19.82 17.61 26.29
N ASP A 775 -18.71 18.32 26.52
CA ASP A 775 -17.96 18.19 27.78
C ASP A 775 -18.78 18.65 28.96
N LEU A 776 -19.49 19.77 28.78
CA LEU A 776 -20.28 20.39 29.82
C LEU A 776 -21.44 19.50 30.23
N GLU A 777 -22.10 18.88 29.26
CA GLU A 777 -23.15 17.89 29.53
C GLU A 777 -22.57 16.67 30.26
N THR A 778 -21.45 16.14 29.78
CA THR A 778 -20.83 14.94 30.32
C THR A 778 -20.33 15.15 31.76
N LEU A 779 -19.57 16.22 32.01
CA LEU A 779 -19.06 16.55 33.33
C LEU A 779 -20.19 17.03 34.25
N GLY A 780 -21.18 17.78 33.73
CA GLY A 780 -22.34 18.23 34.51
C GLY A 780 -23.15 17.08 35.11
N ALA A 781 -23.20 15.93 34.43
CA ALA A 781 -23.82 14.71 34.95
C ALA A 781 -23.03 14.04 36.09
N MET A 782 -21.78 14.43 36.36
CA MET A 782 -20.86 13.75 37.29
C MET A 782 -20.84 14.31 38.73
N SER A 783 -21.92 14.95 39.21
CA SER A 783 -22.05 15.49 40.59
C SER A 783 -20.97 16.51 41.00
N LEU A 784 -20.50 17.31 40.05
CA LEU A 784 -19.48 18.35 40.25
C LEU A 784 -20.10 19.70 40.70
N LYS A 785 -19.27 20.55 41.30
CA LYS A 785 -19.62 21.91 41.73
C LYS A 785 -18.78 22.94 40.97
N GLU A 786 -19.33 24.14 40.79
CA GLU A 786 -18.63 25.30 40.20
C GLU A 786 -17.99 25.03 38.82
N PHE A 787 -18.79 25.14 37.77
CA PHE A 787 -18.32 25.01 36.39
C PHE A 787 -18.05 26.36 35.75
N GLN A 788 -16.89 26.49 35.10
CA GLN A 788 -16.51 27.64 34.30
C GLN A 788 -15.94 27.21 32.95
N VAL A 789 -16.32 27.95 31.90
CA VAL A 789 -15.83 27.78 30.53
C VAL A 789 -15.25 29.09 30.06
N ASP A 790 -14.08 29.04 29.45
CA ASP A 790 -13.47 30.18 28.79
C ASP A 790 -13.15 29.86 27.33
N LEU A 791 -13.93 30.45 26.41
CA LEU A 791 -13.73 30.32 24.95
C LEU A 791 -12.72 31.33 24.39
N GLY A 792 -12.27 32.30 25.21
CA GLY A 792 -11.36 33.36 24.82
C GLY A 792 -9.89 33.04 25.03
N ILE A 793 -9.57 31.92 25.70
CA ILE A 793 -8.19 31.60 26.08
C ILE A 793 -7.23 31.50 24.89
N SER A 794 -7.70 30.98 23.75
CA SER A 794 -6.91 30.90 22.52
C SER A 794 -6.32 32.25 22.12
N SER A 795 -7.12 33.33 22.22
CA SER A 795 -6.69 34.68 21.85
C SER A 795 -5.70 35.30 22.84
N ARG A 796 -5.62 34.77 24.07
CA ARG A 796 -4.67 35.23 25.09
C ARG A 796 -3.35 34.48 25.03
N ILE A 797 -3.38 33.20 24.63
CA ILE A 797 -2.19 32.37 24.44
C ILE A 797 -1.54 32.64 23.08
N TYR A 798 -2.30 32.71 21.99
CA TYR A 798 -1.80 32.80 20.62
C TYR A 798 -1.95 34.22 20.05
N LEU A 799 -1.16 35.17 20.58
CA LEU A 799 -1.17 36.56 20.09
C LEU A 799 -0.48 36.75 18.73
N GLU A 800 0.46 35.87 18.42
CA GLU A 800 1.27 35.90 17.20
C GLU A 800 1.05 34.61 16.41
N LYS A 801 1.02 34.71 15.08
CA LYS A 801 1.01 33.54 14.18
C LYS A 801 2.44 33.06 13.98
N ASP A 802 3.02 32.46 15.01
CA ASP A 802 4.37 31.91 15.02
C ASP A 802 4.36 30.37 14.85
N ALA A 803 5.53 29.72 15.04
CA ALA A 803 5.68 28.28 14.91
C ALA A 803 4.82 27.45 15.90
N PHE A 804 4.23 28.07 16.92
CA PHE A 804 3.41 27.42 17.94
C PHE A 804 1.91 27.70 17.78
N TYR A 805 1.51 28.54 16.82
CA TYR A 805 0.13 28.99 16.63
C TYR A 805 -0.85 27.85 16.36
N ASN A 806 -1.89 27.72 17.18
CA ASN A 806 -2.98 26.76 16.91
C ASN A 806 -4.12 27.43 16.13
N PRO A 807 -4.44 26.97 14.90
CA PRO A 807 -5.53 27.53 14.12
C PRO A 807 -6.92 27.22 14.69
N THR A 808 -7.06 26.13 15.46
CA THR A 808 -8.33 25.77 16.11
C THR A 808 -8.45 26.47 17.46
N PRO A 809 -9.49 27.28 17.69
CA PRO A 809 -9.65 28.01 18.95
C PRO A 809 -9.72 27.07 20.16
N LEU A 810 -8.78 27.23 21.10
CA LEU A 810 -8.82 26.55 22.38
C LEU A 810 -9.91 27.11 23.29
N PHE A 811 -10.55 26.22 24.04
CA PHE A 811 -11.35 26.52 25.21
C PHE A 811 -10.68 25.97 26.48
N MET A 812 -11.01 26.57 27.63
CA MET A 812 -10.68 26.05 28.95
C MET A 812 -11.94 25.64 29.69
N LEU A 813 -11.90 24.46 30.30
CA LEU A 813 -12.88 23.96 31.25
C LEU A 813 -12.28 23.94 32.65
N ARG A 814 -12.97 24.55 33.60
CA ARG A 814 -12.65 24.47 35.03
C ARG A 814 -13.84 23.92 35.80
N THR A 815 -13.58 22.94 36.66
CA THR A 815 -14.59 22.38 37.55
C THR A 815 -13.99 21.96 38.89
N VAL A 816 -14.83 21.89 39.93
CA VAL A 816 -14.45 21.49 41.29
C VAL A 816 -15.22 20.22 41.68
N LYS A 817 -14.51 19.21 42.16
CA LYS A 817 -15.12 17.98 42.73
C LYS A 817 -15.63 18.21 44.15
#